data_AF-A0A919NBG2-F1
#
_entry.id   AF-A0A919NBG2-F1
#
_cell.length_a   1.000
_cell.length_b   1.000
_cell.length_c   1.000
_cell.angle_alpha   90.00
_cell.angle_beta   90.00
_cell.angle_gamma   90.00
#
_symmetry.space_group_name_H-M   'P 1'
#
loop_
_entity.id
_entity.type
_entity.pdbx_description
1 polymer ?
#
loop_
_entity_poly.entity_id
_entity_poly.type
_entity_poly.pdbx_seq_one_letter_code
_entity_poly.pdbx_strand_id
1 'polypeptide(L)'
;MEAHVGTDEAARYVSGLLVGDGTPHSPRYRQLQDLQELIPDLLYRCRLVDTIEGCTVGLTLFLRLRELGGALWEQEMRILERVAALQHPSLPDLLDGGYLSGPDGGAGAAYIRTRAKGKPGDVAHLQQAFRDHPGDALVKLWMLADALALLSDVRIAHRMLWPANLDIALVGDGAVGEVRLSRFEMGALISNIFDSGHALSLQQVRDLYLRQPAESLIYSPPERLRFLFCRDDGELGGPAGDVFSLGMMVTEWFLGPADRSSAVSDFDDVLRRQAATRTMLERRSHELPASLRQILSDMLDPLPSGRPTPHQVSQYVNAAYGDARWMVEDDLPDRAYLLAYMPAECDKTLLRWGDIEDSAMTPEGRDQLIDLIERDTRGAEILHAATGAEGFATGDPEKLRRAKTVIVGTTITWFGEALWVQDYKIHEYDEILVIKFVRHTEDIRAKLDAMRVKALAQKVPTVQAISMPTDADVAESLSAGRPRWSSLVVEVESSRVLTEEEENYLKALDWYLRYQRSLVTARTYAYVLEPSQSPSRRVLRWDETADRGRSLDDALQRKMVHDTRRLSMADFVAEGGDRAGVESAGSVTVVLAETANGFLKAQGPFTVLNTIGSSAVEIDSEYQRKLPERGWLRLASDAGTMPQINRQAEARAELETQRALLRQLRRPKARPVLDKQWDGAGSGLEGEGPAAVQQILKQGALFALQGPPGTGKTEVTAQAVAEYVTAKPRARVLLSAQSHDALDNLAERVLDKLGMTSSGGRPARLDRLALRIEPGRERHHVDERVAAFQPRRVADGLISYSTSRARQWLATRRAERPWLAPVVEDWLAALPTSRLELRRRAQTAANLIFATTGAATSQNLASDTADEPFHWVLVEEAARAWPTELAMPLVRGTRWTLIGDHQQIGAFSKADIERFLQDCKEHPDPEIKAMYQAREDYARAFNTFAELFERADSTAPRLTLREQRRMMPELTKLVGETFYQGSGGLLPCREDGPAPLATPEYLTGSRLIWIDTGEAERATGFWSNDNEADLCARIVRAMRPTPNTHDGPDLAVLTPYRKQASVLMQRLTEHASRVFTIDGFQGREADIVVVSLVRDGVGRDGTAVSSVGHVASPSRTNVMLSRARDLLVIVGRWEIYAKHAGPKWAAIAERFRQPGSYVRAERVRP
;
A
#
# COMPACT_ATOMS: atom_id res chain seq x y z
N MET A 1 -19.69 -44.76 -25.88
CA MET A 1 -19.88 -44.79 -24.42
C MET A 1 -18.81 -43.97 -23.65
N GLU A 2 -17.83 -43.35 -24.33
CA GLU A 2 -16.76 -42.56 -23.69
C GLU A 2 -17.02 -41.04 -23.65
N ALA A 3 -17.99 -40.51 -24.41
CA ALA A 3 -18.21 -39.06 -24.58
C ALA A 3 -18.95 -38.35 -23.42
N HIS A 4 -19.15 -38.98 -22.26
CA HIS A 4 -19.89 -38.38 -21.12
C HIS A 4 -19.05 -38.26 -19.83
N VAL A 5 -17.80 -38.77 -19.84
CA VAL A 5 -16.97 -38.78 -18.62
C VAL A 5 -16.52 -37.35 -18.23
N GLY A 6 -16.08 -36.53 -19.19
CA GLY A 6 -15.64 -35.16 -18.92
C GLY A 6 -16.78 -34.19 -18.56
N THR A 7 -17.96 -34.34 -19.15
CA THR A 7 -19.13 -33.50 -18.84
C THR A 7 -19.66 -33.76 -17.43
N ASP A 8 -19.71 -35.03 -17.00
CA ASP A 8 -20.09 -35.41 -15.63
C ASP A 8 -19.06 -34.91 -14.60
N GLU A 9 -17.77 -34.95 -14.94
CA GLU A 9 -16.69 -34.41 -14.12
C GLU A 9 -16.75 -32.89 -13.98
N ALA A 10 -16.95 -32.16 -15.09
CA ALA A 10 -17.16 -30.71 -15.08
C ALA A 10 -18.38 -30.31 -14.23
N ALA A 11 -19.49 -31.05 -14.34
CA ALA A 11 -20.72 -30.82 -13.56
C ALA A 11 -20.50 -30.99 -12.05
N ARG A 12 -19.65 -31.93 -11.62
CA ARG A 12 -19.25 -32.07 -10.20
C ARG A 12 -18.46 -30.87 -9.71
N TYR A 13 -17.49 -30.38 -10.50
CA TYR A 13 -16.73 -29.18 -10.14
C TYR A 13 -17.62 -27.93 -10.09
N VAL A 14 -18.53 -27.74 -11.06
CA VAL A 14 -19.52 -26.65 -11.02
C VAL A 14 -20.37 -26.76 -9.76
N SER A 15 -20.93 -27.93 -9.46
CA SER A 15 -21.77 -28.13 -8.27
C SER A 15 -21.01 -27.78 -6.98
N GLY A 16 -19.73 -28.15 -6.88
CA GLY A 16 -18.85 -27.76 -5.78
C GLY A 16 -18.60 -26.26 -5.66
N LEU A 17 -18.59 -25.53 -6.79
CA LEU A 17 -18.39 -24.07 -6.85
C LEU A 17 -19.69 -23.26 -6.65
N LEU A 18 -20.87 -23.88 -6.85
CA LEU A 18 -22.19 -23.23 -6.66
C LEU A 18 -22.58 -23.13 -5.17
N VAL A 19 -22.13 -24.07 -4.34
CA VAL A 19 -22.41 -24.07 -2.89
C VAL A 19 -21.42 -23.13 -2.18
N GLY A 20 -21.78 -21.86 -2.06
CA GLY A 20 -21.05 -20.91 -1.21
C GLY A 20 -21.37 -21.12 0.27
N ASP A 21 -20.39 -20.85 1.15
CA ASP A 21 -20.56 -20.84 2.61
C ASP A 21 -21.62 -19.80 3.03
N GLY A 22 -22.86 -20.24 3.25
CA GLY A 22 -23.93 -19.36 3.71
C GLY A 22 -25.30 -20.02 3.81
N THR A 23 -25.51 -20.83 4.85
CA THR A 23 -26.73 -21.59 5.21
C THR A 23 -27.10 -22.76 4.29
N PRO A 24 -27.59 -23.90 4.85
CA PRO A 24 -27.90 -25.12 4.10
C PRO A 24 -29.09 -25.00 3.12
N HIS A 25 -29.57 -23.80 2.81
CA HIS A 25 -30.83 -23.60 2.07
C HIS A 25 -30.78 -22.65 0.87
N SER A 26 -29.65 -22.02 0.50
CA SER A 26 -29.55 -21.29 -0.79
C SER A 26 -28.11 -21.09 -1.31
N PRO A 27 -27.74 -21.59 -2.50
CA PRO A 27 -26.42 -21.38 -3.11
C PRO A 27 -26.24 -19.92 -3.57
N ARG A 28 -25.06 -19.31 -3.32
CA ARG A 28 -24.71 -17.94 -3.77
C ARG A 28 -24.79 -17.77 -5.28
N TYR A 29 -24.54 -18.84 -6.04
CA TYR A 29 -24.61 -18.83 -7.49
C TYR A 29 -25.65 -19.82 -8.00
N ARG A 30 -26.45 -19.40 -8.97
CA ARG A 30 -27.38 -20.27 -9.71
C ARG A 30 -26.94 -20.38 -11.16
N GLN A 31 -26.82 -21.60 -11.68
CA GLN A 31 -26.50 -21.83 -13.09
C GLN A 31 -27.67 -21.40 -13.99
N LEU A 32 -27.38 -20.63 -15.05
CA LEU A 32 -28.36 -20.14 -16.02
C LEU A 32 -28.42 -20.98 -17.30
N GLN A 33 -27.32 -21.62 -17.66
CA GLN A 33 -27.14 -22.35 -18.92
C GLN A 33 -26.34 -23.61 -18.68
N ASP A 34 -26.57 -24.64 -19.51
CA ASP A 34 -25.80 -25.87 -19.48
C ASP A 34 -24.30 -25.61 -19.72
N LEU A 35 -23.47 -26.54 -19.24
CA LEU A 35 -22.03 -26.52 -19.45
C LEU A 35 -21.72 -26.62 -20.94
N GLN A 36 -21.21 -25.54 -21.52
CA GLN A 36 -20.69 -25.52 -22.87
C GLN A 36 -19.28 -26.10 -22.87
N GLU A 37 -19.11 -27.26 -23.47
CA GLU A 37 -17.80 -27.84 -23.74
C GLU A 37 -17.13 -27.10 -24.91
N LEU A 38 -16.00 -26.44 -24.62
CA LEU A 38 -15.21 -25.73 -25.63
C LEU A 38 -14.05 -26.61 -26.13
N ILE A 39 -13.46 -27.41 -25.24
CA ILE A 39 -12.47 -28.45 -25.58
C ILE A 39 -12.92 -29.76 -24.94
N PRO A 40 -13.01 -30.86 -25.70
CA PRO A 40 -13.44 -32.15 -25.18
C PRO A 40 -12.60 -32.57 -24.00
N ASP A 41 -13.29 -32.87 -22.90
CA ASP A 41 -12.71 -33.29 -21.62
C ASP A 41 -11.66 -32.34 -21.00
N LEU A 42 -11.55 -31.09 -21.45
CA LEU A 42 -10.49 -30.18 -21.01
C LEU A 42 -10.97 -28.78 -20.67
N LEU A 43 -11.89 -28.19 -21.43
CA LEU A 43 -12.32 -26.81 -21.21
C LEU A 43 -13.83 -26.68 -21.30
N TYR A 44 -14.42 -26.15 -20.24
CA TYR A 44 -15.85 -25.93 -20.11
C TYR A 44 -16.15 -24.50 -19.70
N ARG A 45 -17.32 -24.02 -20.11
CA ARG A 45 -17.83 -22.71 -19.70
C ARG A 45 -19.30 -22.80 -19.33
N CYS A 46 -19.73 -22.02 -18.34
CA CYS A 46 -21.15 -21.82 -18.09
C CYS A 46 -21.42 -20.39 -17.60
N ARG A 47 -22.68 -19.98 -17.64
CA ARG A 47 -23.15 -18.73 -17.03
C ARG A 47 -23.87 -19.00 -15.73
N LEU A 48 -23.58 -18.17 -14.75
CA LEU A 48 -24.15 -18.18 -13.41
C LEU A 48 -24.83 -16.83 -13.14
N VAL A 49 -25.75 -16.79 -12.17
CA VAL A 49 -26.24 -15.57 -11.53
C VAL A 49 -25.79 -15.57 -10.09
N ASP A 50 -25.17 -14.47 -9.66
CA ASP A 50 -25.00 -14.19 -8.23
C ASP A 50 -26.37 -13.88 -7.64
N THR A 51 -26.89 -14.74 -6.76
CA THR A 51 -28.23 -14.59 -6.19
C THR A 51 -28.32 -13.48 -5.15
N ILE A 52 -27.18 -12.94 -4.68
CA ILE A 52 -27.11 -11.82 -3.74
C ILE A 52 -27.08 -10.51 -4.52
N GLU A 53 -26.19 -10.40 -5.50
CA GLU A 53 -25.98 -9.16 -6.27
C GLU A 53 -26.86 -9.06 -7.53
N GLY A 54 -27.52 -10.15 -7.94
CA GLY A 54 -28.38 -10.20 -9.14
C GLY A 54 -27.62 -10.08 -10.46
N CYS A 55 -26.29 -10.18 -10.47
CA CYS A 55 -25.46 -10.00 -11.65
C CYS A 55 -25.10 -11.32 -12.35
N THR A 56 -24.81 -11.25 -13.66
CA THR A 56 -24.35 -12.42 -14.43
C THR A 56 -22.86 -12.65 -14.22
N VAL A 57 -22.48 -13.91 -14.02
CA VAL A 57 -21.09 -14.35 -13.81
C VAL A 57 -20.74 -15.42 -14.85
N GLY A 58 -19.66 -15.24 -15.58
CA GLY A 58 -19.07 -16.29 -16.40
C GLY A 58 -18.16 -17.17 -15.55
N LEU A 59 -18.30 -18.49 -15.67
CA LEU A 59 -17.39 -19.48 -15.09
C LEU A 59 -16.70 -20.22 -16.23
N THR A 60 -15.37 -20.21 -16.24
CA THR A 60 -14.55 -21.03 -17.15
C THR A 60 -13.79 -22.06 -16.31
N LEU A 61 -13.81 -23.33 -16.75
CA LEU A 61 -13.24 -24.48 -16.07
C LEU A 61 -12.27 -25.21 -16.99
N PHE A 62 -11.07 -25.50 -16.49
CA PHE A 62 -10.02 -26.25 -17.16
C PHE A 62 -9.78 -27.56 -16.42
N LEU A 63 -10.16 -28.70 -17.00
CA LEU A 63 -9.96 -30.01 -16.39
C LEU A 63 -8.57 -30.59 -16.74
N ARG A 64 -8.24 -31.72 -16.10
CA ARG A 64 -7.04 -32.53 -16.36
C ARG A 64 -5.70 -31.82 -16.15
N LEU A 65 -5.68 -30.76 -15.35
CA LEU A 65 -4.45 -30.10 -14.95
C LEU A 65 -3.78 -30.91 -13.83
N ARG A 66 -2.53 -31.33 -14.04
CA ARG A 66 -1.73 -31.96 -12.98
C ARG A 66 -1.19 -30.90 -12.03
N GLU A 67 -0.66 -31.34 -10.89
CA GLU A 67 -0.15 -30.47 -9.82
C GLU A 67 0.77 -29.33 -10.30
N LEU A 68 1.70 -29.60 -11.23
CA LEU A 68 2.57 -28.57 -11.80
C LEU A 68 1.79 -27.53 -12.63
N GLY A 69 0.82 -27.98 -13.44
CA GLY A 69 -0.04 -27.09 -14.24
C GLY A 69 -0.99 -26.28 -13.36
N GLY A 70 -1.49 -26.87 -12.27
CA GLY A 70 -2.24 -26.15 -11.24
C GLY A 70 -1.41 -25.06 -10.58
N ALA A 71 -0.16 -25.34 -10.21
CA ALA A 71 0.75 -24.35 -9.62
C ALA A 71 1.07 -23.19 -10.57
N LEU A 72 1.27 -23.46 -11.86
CA LEU A 72 1.47 -22.43 -12.88
C LEU A 72 0.19 -21.61 -13.13
N TRP A 73 -0.97 -22.26 -13.15
CA TRP A 73 -2.26 -21.57 -13.24
C TRP A 73 -2.48 -20.62 -12.06
N GLU A 74 -2.17 -21.05 -10.84
CA GLU A 74 -2.26 -20.16 -9.69
C GLU A 74 -1.32 -18.97 -9.79
N GLN A 75 -0.14 -19.12 -10.40
CA GLN A 75 0.77 -18.00 -10.64
C GLN A 75 0.13 -16.99 -11.61
N GLU A 76 -0.42 -17.45 -12.73
CA GLU A 76 -1.11 -16.61 -13.70
C GLU A 76 -2.37 -15.95 -13.14
N MET A 77 -3.15 -16.65 -12.32
CA MET A 77 -4.30 -16.06 -11.62
C MET A 77 -3.91 -14.87 -10.77
N ARG A 78 -2.77 -14.92 -10.08
CA ARG A 78 -2.26 -13.77 -9.30
C ARG A 78 -1.89 -12.60 -10.21
N ILE A 79 -1.33 -12.88 -11.40
CA ILE A 79 -1.07 -11.83 -12.40
C ILE A 79 -2.39 -11.18 -12.83
N LEU A 80 -3.37 -12.00 -13.20
CA LEU A 80 -4.68 -11.55 -13.67
C LEU A 80 -5.48 -10.81 -12.59
N GLU A 81 -5.37 -11.20 -11.31
CA GLU A 81 -5.97 -10.50 -10.17
C GLU A 81 -5.39 -9.10 -9.96
N ARG A 82 -4.08 -8.91 -10.19
CA ARG A 82 -3.46 -7.57 -10.14
C ARG A 82 -3.99 -6.67 -11.24
N VAL A 83 -4.07 -7.19 -12.46
CA VAL A 83 -4.62 -6.45 -13.60
C VAL A 83 -6.09 -6.12 -13.34
N ALA A 84 -6.88 -7.07 -12.86
CA ALA A 84 -8.29 -6.85 -12.54
C ALA A 84 -8.52 -5.84 -11.41
N ALA A 85 -7.59 -5.74 -10.44
CA ALA A 85 -7.67 -4.72 -9.39
C ALA A 85 -7.54 -3.28 -9.91
N LEU A 86 -6.99 -3.08 -11.12
CA LEU A 86 -6.99 -1.78 -11.80
C LEU A 86 -8.42 -1.36 -12.16
N GLN A 87 -9.35 -2.30 -12.34
CA GLN A 87 -10.74 -2.04 -12.78
C GLN A 87 -10.80 -1.29 -14.11
N HIS A 88 -9.97 -1.72 -15.07
CA HIS A 88 -9.97 -1.12 -16.39
C HIS A 88 -11.34 -1.33 -17.08
N PRO A 89 -11.97 -0.29 -17.63
CA PRO A 89 -13.33 -0.38 -18.17
C PRO A 89 -13.47 -1.35 -19.34
N SER A 90 -12.39 -1.58 -20.10
CA SER A 90 -12.32 -2.60 -21.15
C SER A 90 -11.74 -3.95 -20.73
N LEU A 91 -11.50 -4.17 -19.44
CA LEU A 91 -11.20 -5.50 -18.89
C LEU A 91 -12.39 -6.02 -18.07
N PRO A 92 -12.65 -7.33 -18.05
CA PRO A 92 -13.67 -7.92 -17.19
C PRO A 92 -13.34 -7.77 -15.72
N ASP A 93 -14.38 -7.67 -14.90
CA ASP A 93 -14.21 -7.71 -13.44
C ASP A 93 -13.96 -9.16 -13.03
N LEU A 94 -12.68 -9.50 -12.80
CA LEU A 94 -12.30 -10.79 -12.24
C LEU A 94 -12.82 -10.91 -10.80
N LEU A 95 -13.63 -11.94 -10.53
CA LEU A 95 -14.16 -12.21 -9.20
C LEU A 95 -13.14 -13.02 -8.39
N ASP A 96 -12.74 -14.18 -8.92
CA ASP A 96 -11.71 -15.07 -8.39
C ASP A 96 -11.32 -16.13 -9.42
N GLY A 97 -10.31 -16.92 -9.10
CA GLY A 97 -9.94 -18.12 -9.82
C GLY A 97 -8.98 -18.96 -8.98
N GLY A 98 -8.81 -20.23 -9.35
CA GLY A 98 -7.99 -21.14 -8.56
C GLY A 98 -7.83 -22.50 -9.19
N TYR A 99 -7.12 -23.38 -8.50
CA TYR A 99 -6.94 -24.77 -8.87
C TYR A 99 -7.56 -25.69 -7.80
N LEU A 100 -8.41 -26.61 -8.25
CA LEU A 100 -9.09 -27.60 -7.45
C LEU A 100 -8.38 -28.94 -7.67
N SER A 101 -7.79 -29.51 -6.62
CA SER A 101 -7.09 -30.78 -6.71
C SER A 101 -8.02 -31.93 -7.12
N GLY A 102 -7.50 -32.87 -7.91
CA GLY A 102 -8.22 -34.09 -8.28
C GLY A 102 -8.31 -35.07 -7.10
N PRO A 103 -9.34 -35.94 -7.06
CA PRO A 103 -9.41 -37.01 -6.07
C PRO A 103 -8.17 -37.93 -6.15
N ASP A 104 -7.68 -38.37 -4.99
CA ASP A 104 -6.53 -39.29 -4.84
C ASP A 104 -5.20 -38.83 -5.49
N GLY A 105 -5.00 -37.51 -5.66
CA GLY A 105 -3.80 -36.96 -6.30
C GLY A 105 -3.81 -37.06 -7.83
N GLY A 106 -4.96 -37.36 -8.42
CA GLY A 106 -5.19 -37.32 -9.87
C GLY A 106 -5.19 -35.90 -10.44
N ALA A 107 -5.42 -35.80 -11.76
CA ALA A 107 -5.51 -34.51 -12.43
C ALA A 107 -6.72 -33.71 -11.90
N GLY A 108 -6.50 -32.45 -11.56
CA GLY A 108 -7.51 -31.53 -11.02
C GLY A 108 -8.10 -30.59 -12.05
N ALA A 109 -8.78 -29.56 -11.57
CA ALA A 109 -9.46 -28.56 -12.38
C ALA A 109 -9.08 -27.13 -11.98
N ALA A 110 -8.63 -26.31 -12.92
CA ALA A 110 -8.55 -24.87 -12.70
C ALA A 110 -9.87 -24.19 -13.05
N TYR A 111 -10.16 -23.07 -12.41
CA TYR A 111 -11.34 -22.26 -12.72
C TYR A 111 -11.05 -20.77 -12.65
N ILE A 112 -11.91 -20.00 -13.31
CA ILE A 112 -11.95 -18.55 -13.24
C ILE A 112 -13.39 -18.06 -13.32
N ARG A 113 -13.73 -17.05 -12.51
CA ARG A 113 -15.03 -16.38 -12.55
C ARG A 113 -14.87 -14.91 -12.86
N THR A 114 -15.64 -14.43 -13.84
CA THR A 114 -15.66 -13.04 -14.26
C THR A 114 -17.08 -12.50 -14.22
N ARG A 115 -17.27 -11.26 -13.78
CA ARG A 115 -18.56 -10.59 -13.86
C ARG A 115 -18.81 -10.16 -15.31
N ALA A 116 -19.93 -10.59 -15.86
CA ALA A 116 -20.37 -10.17 -17.18
C ALA A 116 -21.45 -9.09 -17.02
N LYS A 117 -21.15 -7.87 -17.48
CA LYS A 117 -22.14 -6.77 -17.53
C LYS A 117 -22.86 -6.68 -18.89
N GLY A 118 -22.36 -7.38 -19.92
CA GLY A 118 -22.86 -7.32 -21.30
C GLY A 118 -23.31 -8.66 -21.87
N LYS A 119 -23.84 -8.64 -23.09
CA LYS A 119 -24.06 -9.84 -23.92
C LYS A 119 -22.85 -10.00 -24.87
N PRO A 120 -22.53 -11.22 -25.34
CA PRO A 120 -21.57 -11.42 -26.41
C PRO A 120 -22.05 -10.61 -27.61
N GLY A 121 -21.15 -9.87 -28.22
CA GLY A 121 -21.54 -8.90 -29.23
C GLY A 121 -22.23 -9.50 -30.44
N ASP A 122 -23.34 -8.89 -30.86
CA ASP A 122 -23.80 -8.99 -32.24
C ASP A 122 -22.89 -8.09 -33.08
N VAL A 123 -21.96 -8.74 -33.79
CA VAL A 123 -20.91 -8.10 -34.60
C VAL A 123 -21.53 -7.13 -35.61
N ALA A 124 -22.70 -7.48 -36.18
CA ALA A 124 -23.36 -6.65 -37.17
C ALA A 124 -23.94 -5.37 -36.54
N HIS A 125 -24.54 -5.48 -35.34
CA HIS A 125 -25.05 -4.34 -34.58
C HIS A 125 -23.93 -3.39 -34.16
N LEU A 126 -22.82 -3.91 -33.64
CA LEU A 126 -21.67 -3.09 -33.22
C LEU A 126 -21.00 -2.39 -34.42
N GLN A 127 -20.78 -3.11 -35.52
CA GLN A 127 -20.24 -2.51 -36.74
C GLN A 127 -21.16 -1.43 -37.31
N GLN A 128 -22.47 -1.63 -37.26
CA GLN A 128 -23.42 -0.62 -37.72
C GLN A 128 -23.39 0.61 -36.80
N ALA A 129 -23.49 0.41 -35.49
CA ALA A 129 -23.47 1.49 -34.51
C ALA A 129 -22.18 2.33 -34.57
N PHE A 130 -21.02 1.71 -34.82
CA PHE A 130 -19.74 2.43 -34.96
C PHE A 130 -19.55 3.10 -36.33
N ARG A 131 -20.25 2.66 -37.38
CA ARG A 131 -20.34 3.43 -38.62
C ARG A 131 -21.24 4.66 -38.46
N ASP A 132 -22.32 4.51 -37.70
CA ASP A 132 -23.25 5.59 -37.41
C ASP A 132 -22.66 6.59 -36.39
N HIS A 133 -21.75 6.13 -35.51
CA HIS A 133 -21.06 6.92 -34.48
C HIS A 133 -19.54 6.63 -34.45
N PRO A 134 -18.79 7.13 -35.43
CA PRO A 134 -17.35 6.87 -35.60
C PRO A 134 -16.46 7.45 -34.48
N GLY A 135 -16.90 8.54 -33.83
CA GLY A 135 -16.25 9.10 -32.64
C GLY A 135 -16.20 8.09 -31.49
N ASP A 136 -17.28 7.35 -31.28
CA ASP A 136 -17.34 6.30 -30.25
C ASP A 136 -16.41 5.13 -30.57
N ALA A 137 -16.29 4.77 -31.86
CA ALA A 137 -15.41 3.70 -32.32
C ALA A 137 -13.93 4.01 -31.99
N LEU A 138 -13.50 5.27 -32.16
CA LEU A 138 -12.16 5.74 -31.79
C LEU A 138 -11.92 5.66 -30.28
N VAL A 139 -12.90 6.07 -29.47
CA VAL A 139 -12.81 5.95 -28.01
C VAL A 139 -12.65 4.47 -27.61
N LYS A 140 -13.46 3.56 -28.19
CA LYS A 140 -13.34 2.13 -27.87
C LYS A 140 -12.04 1.51 -28.38
N LEU A 141 -11.52 1.93 -29.54
CA LEU A 141 -10.19 1.53 -30.01
C LEU A 141 -9.11 1.91 -28.99
N TRP A 142 -9.12 3.16 -28.51
CA TRP A 142 -8.17 3.63 -27.51
C TRP A 142 -8.26 2.81 -26.22
N MET A 143 -9.47 2.59 -25.70
CA MET A 143 -9.66 1.82 -24.45
C MET A 143 -9.20 0.37 -24.59
N LEU A 144 -9.45 -0.28 -25.73
CA LEU A 144 -8.99 -1.65 -25.98
C LEU A 144 -7.47 -1.73 -26.17
N ALA A 145 -6.86 -0.75 -26.84
CA ALA A 145 -5.41 -0.66 -26.96
C ALA A 145 -4.74 -0.45 -25.59
N ASP A 146 -5.31 0.40 -24.72
CA ASP A 146 -4.83 0.60 -23.35
C ASP A 146 -4.98 -0.67 -22.50
N ALA A 147 -6.09 -1.40 -22.64
CA ALA A 147 -6.29 -2.69 -21.98
C ALA A 147 -5.27 -3.75 -22.42
N LEU A 148 -4.97 -3.84 -23.72
CA LEU A 148 -3.95 -4.73 -24.26
C LEU A 148 -2.53 -4.32 -23.81
N ALA A 149 -2.27 -3.02 -23.67
CA ALA A 149 -1.02 -2.51 -23.12
C ALA A 149 -0.82 -2.97 -21.67
N LEU A 150 -1.86 -2.87 -20.83
CA LEU A 150 -1.82 -3.37 -19.45
C LEU A 150 -1.58 -4.88 -19.35
N LEU A 151 -2.19 -5.68 -20.25
CA LEU A 151 -1.93 -7.13 -20.32
C LEU A 151 -0.49 -7.41 -20.78
N SER A 152 0.00 -6.67 -21.77
CA SER A 152 1.37 -6.82 -22.29
C SER A 152 2.44 -6.46 -21.24
N ASP A 153 2.19 -5.46 -20.39
CA ASP A 153 3.10 -5.07 -19.31
C ASP A 153 3.34 -6.20 -18.31
N VAL A 154 2.34 -7.08 -18.14
CA VAL A 154 2.45 -8.30 -17.32
C VAL A 154 2.73 -9.56 -18.15
N ARG A 155 3.19 -9.40 -19.40
CA ARG A 155 3.53 -10.47 -20.37
C ARG A 155 2.37 -11.39 -20.76
N ILE A 156 1.13 -10.92 -20.64
CA ILE A 156 -0.06 -11.64 -21.09
C ILE A 156 -0.46 -11.12 -22.48
N ALA A 157 -0.56 -12.03 -23.44
CA ALA A 157 -1.19 -11.77 -24.73
C ALA A 157 -2.58 -12.43 -24.75
N HIS A 158 -3.58 -11.75 -25.33
CA HIS A 158 -4.94 -12.25 -25.44
C HIS A 158 -5.01 -13.50 -26.35
N ARG A 159 -4.26 -13.49 -27.46
CA ARG A 159 -4.08 -14.55 -28.47
C ARG A 159 -5.33 -15.02 -29.21
N MET A 160 -6.52 -14.68 -28.75
CA MET A 160 -7.82 -15.06 -29.34
C MET A 160 -8.71 -13.85 -29.57
N LEU A 161 -8.16 -12.71 -30.00
CA LEU A 161 -8.95 -11.49 -30.14
C LEU A 161 -9.73 -11.50 -31.47
N TRP A 162 -11.06 -11.45 -31.39
CA TRP A 162 -11.98 -11.33 -32.52
C TRP A 162 -13.35 -10.84 -32.00
N PRO A 163 -14.29 -10.40 -32.85
CA PRO A 163 -15.49 -9.70 -32.40
C PRO A 163 -16.35 -10.42 -31.33
N ALA A 164 -16.54 -11.75 -31.40
CA ALA A 164 -17.34 -12.45 -30.40
C ALA A 164 -16.63 -12.69 -29.05
N ASN A 165 -15.34 -12.33 -28.96
CA ASN A 165 -14.60 -12.26 -27.72
C ASN A 165 -14.61 -10.85 -27.13
N LEU A 166 -15.51 -9.98 -27.58
CA LEU A 166 -15.83 -8.71 -26.92
C LEU A 166 -17.20 -8.83 -26.22
N ASP A 167 -17.23 -8.50 -24.93
CA ASP A 167 -18.49 -8.31 -24.20
C ASP A 167 -18.96 -6.87 -24.39
N ILE A 168 -20.20 -6.70 -24.86
CA ILE A 168 -20.78 -5.39 -25.18
C ILE A 168 -21.96 -5.11 -24.25
N ALA A 169 -21.93 -3.96 -23.58
CA ALA A 169 -23.08 -3.39 -22.89
C ALA A 169 -23.69 -2.26 -23.72
N LEU A 170 -24.99 -2.33 -24.00
CA LEU A 170 -25.73 -1.28 -24.72
C LEU A 170 -26.37 -0.31 -23.72
N VAL A 171 -26.45 0.97 -24.09
CA VAL A 171 -27.16 2.02 -23.33
C VAL A 171 -28.55 2.23 -23.95
N GLY A 172 -29.49 2.85 -23.21
CA GLY A 172 -30.82 3.21 -23.74
C GLY A 172 -30.70 3.89 -25.11
N ASP A 173 -31.55 3.49 -26.05
CA ASP A 173 -31.52 3.78 -27.50
C ASP A 173 -30.61 2.90 -28.37
N GLY A 174 -29.93 1.89 -27.81
CA GLY A 174 -29.18 0.89 -28.59
C GLY A 174 -27.75 1.30 -28.96
N ALA A 175 -27.30 2.45 -28.46
CA ALA A 175 -25.92 2.93 -28.54
C ALA A 175 -24.95 2.01 -27.79
N VAL A 176 -23.70 1.94 -28.27
CA VAL A 176 -22.66 1.08 -27.69
C VAL A 176 -22.07 1.73 -26.44
N GLY A 177 -22.39 1.20 -25.27
CA GLY A 177 -21.89 1.67 -23.98
C GLY A 177 -20.47 1.18 -23.68
N GLU A 178 -20.35 0.03 -23.06
CA GLU A 178 -19.05 -0.55 -22.67
C GLU A 178 -18.63 -1.66 -23.63
N VAL A 179 -17.35 -1.66 -24.02
CA VAL A 179 -16.72 -2.75 -24.77
C VAL A 179 -15.58 -3.32 -23.94
N ARG A 180 -15.67 -4.61 -23.59
CA ARG A 180 -14.72 -5.32 -22.73
C ARG A 180 -14.07 -6.48 -23.49
N LEU A 181 -12.77 -6.65 -23.33
CA LEU A 181 -12.08 -7.88 -23.73
C LEU A 181 -12.68 -9.04 -22.96
N SER A 182 -12.87 -10.20 -23.57
CA SER A 182 -13.31 -11.41 -22.87
C SER A 182 -12.48 -12.60 -23.35
N ARG A 183 -12.34 -13.63 -22.51
CA ARG A 183 -11.50 -14.81 -22.80
C ARG A 183 -10.00 -14.51 -22.86
N PHE A 184 -9.54 -13.40 -22.29
CA PHE A 184 -8.11 -13.07 -22.20
C PHE A 184 -7.35 -14.02 -21.26
N GLU A 185 -8.04 -14.66 -20.31
CA GLU A 185 -7.50 -15.73 -19.44
C GLU A 185 -6.94 -16.93 -20.21
N MET A 186 -7.42 -17.15 -21.44
CA MET A 186 -6.99 -18.25 -22.30
C MET A 186 -5.54 -18.09 -22.75
N GLY A 187 -5.07 -16.85 -22.89
CA GLY A 187 -3.69 -16.55 -23.25
C GLY A 187 -2.70 -17.10 -22.23
N ALA A 188 -2.95 -16.83 -20.94
CA ALA A 188 -2.16 -17.31 -19.82
C ALA A 188 -2.14 -18.84 -19.72
N LEU A 189 -3.31 -19.47 -19.92
CA LEU A 189 -3.42 -20.93 -19.96
C LEU A 189 -2.58 -21.54 -21.10
N ILE A 190 -2.70 -21.02 -22.32
CA ILE A 190 -1.98 -21.55 -23.49
C ILE A 190 -0.47 -21.47 -23.30
N SER A 191 0.05 -20.41 -22.63
CA SER A 191 1.48 -20.31 -22.29
C SER A 191 1.91 -21.46 -21.37
N ASN A 192 1.15 -21.70 -20.30
CA ASN A 192 1.50 -22.71 -19.28
C ASN A 192 1.35 -24.16 -19.77
N ILE A 193 0.39 -24.40 -20.66
CA ILE A 193 0.21 -25.71 -21.32
C ILE A 193 1.49 -26.08 -22.11
N PHE A 194 2.17 -25.11 -22.72
CA PHE A 194 3.42 -25.32 -23.44
C PHE A 194 4.60 -25.60 -22.50
N ASP A 195 4.75 -24.80 -21.43
CA ASP A 195 5.93 -24.87 -20.54
C ASP A 195 5.94 -26.12 -19.63
N SER A 196 4.78 -26.72 -19.35
CA SER A 196 4.67 -27.85 -18.41
C SER A 196 5.02 -29.22 -19.00
N GLY A 197 5.32 -29.31 -20.30
CA GLY A 197 5.85 -30.52 -20.95
C GLY A 197 4.97 -31.76 -20.89
N HIS A 198 3.73 -31.65 -20.40
CA HIS A 198 2.77 -32.75 -20.32
C HIS A 198 1.38 -32.29 -20.82
N ALA A 199 0.95 -32.93 -21.91
CA ALA A 199 -0.43 -33.34 -22.19
C ALA A 199 -1.29 -32.59 -23.23
N LEU A 200 -0.78 -31.61 -23.98
CA LEU A 200 -1.38 -31.26 -25.29
C LEU A 200 -0.32 -31.27 -26.40
N SER A 201 -0.52 -32.07 -27.43
CA SER A 201 0.24 -31.96 -28.67
C SER A 201 0.01 -30.59 -29.30
N LEU A 202 0.98 -30.07 -30.07
CA LEU A 202 0.78 -28.86 -30.90
C LEU A 202 -0.52 -28.95 -31.71
N GLN A 203 -0.90 -30.17 -32.11
CA GLN A 203 -2.15 -30.46 -32.79
C GLN A 203 -3.39 -30.08 -31.98
N GLN A 204 -3.44 -30.37 -30.68
CA GLN A 204 -4.62 -30.03 -29.86
C GLN A 204 -4.75 -28.52 -29.61
N VAL A 205 -3.62 -27.79 -29.56
CA VAL A 205 -3.66 -26.32 -29.53
C VAL A 205 -4.18 -25.80 -30.86
N ARG A 206 -3.75 -26.36 -32.01
CA ARG A 206 -4.30 -25.98 -33.32
C ARG A 206 -5.81 -26.25 -33.39
N ASP A 207 -6.24 -27.42 -32.94
CA ASP A 207 -7.65 -27.81 -32.90
C ASP A 207 -8.49 -26.84 -32.04
N LEU A 208 -7.95 -26.28 -30.95
CA LEU A 208 -8.62 -25.27 -30.13
C LEU A 208 -8.97 -24.00 -30.95
N TYR A 209 -8.02 -23.50 -31.73
CA TYR A 209 -8.25 -22.33 -32.58
C TYR A 209 -9.19 -22.66 -33.76
N LEU A 210 -9.02 -23.84 -34.38
CA LEU A 210 -9.80 -24.28 -35.53
C LEU A 210 -11.26 -24.65 -35.21
N ARG A 211 -11.58 -24.90 -33.93
CA ARG A 211 -12.97 -25.14 -33.46
C ARG A 211 -13.80 -23.87 -33.32
N GLN A 212 -13.18 -22.70 -33.32
CA GLN A 212 -13.95 -21.45 -33.41
C GLN A 212 -14.66 -21.38 -34.76
N PRO A 213 -15.71 -20.55 -34.90
CA PRO A 213 -16.30 -20.29 -36.21
C PRO A 213 -15.22 -19.91 -37.21
N ALA A 214 -15.28 -20.47 -38.42
CA ALA A 214 -14.20 -20.33 -39.41
C ALA A 214 -13.84 -18.86 -39.72
N GLU A 215 -14.82 -17.96 -39.55
CA GLU A 215 -14.70 -16.50 -39.64
C GLU A 215 -13.65 -15.91 -38.66
N SER A 216 -13.42 -16.52 -37.49
CA SER A 216 -12.43 -16.04 -36.52
C SER A 216 -10.99 -16.10 -37.05
N LEU A 217 -10.72 -16.96 -38.03
CA LEU A 217 -9.40 -17.09 -38.66
C LEU A 217 -9.02 -15.82 -39.42
N ILE A 218 -10.00 -15.05 -39.91
CA ILE A 218 -9.76 -13.78 -40.63
C ILE A 218 -9.04 -12.77 -39.73
N TYR A 219 -9.38 -12.73 -38.44
CA TYR A 219 -8.77 -11.84 -37.45
C TYR A 219 -7.44 -12.38 -36.89
N SER A 220 -7.09 -13.65 -37.17
CA SER A 220 -5.85 -14.26 -36.66
C SER A 220 -4.62 -13.76 -37.42
N PRO A 221 -3.54 -13.36 -36.76
CA PRO A 221 -2.38 -12.80 -37.43
C PRO A 221 -1.65 -13.84 -38.28
N PRO A 222 -0.96 -13.42 -39.37
CA PRO A 222 -0.31 -14.33 -40.32
C PRO A 222 0.63 -15.36 -39.70
N GLU A 223 1.42 -14.98 -38.69
CA GLU A 223 2.32 -15.88 -37.97
C GLU A 223 1.57 -17.01 -37.25
N ARG A 224 0.41 -16.70 -36.68
CA ARG A 224 -0.47 -17.66 -36.03
C ARG A 224 -1.16 -18.56 -37.05
N LEU A 225 -1.59 -18.02 -38.18
CA LEU A 225 -2.15 -18.83 -39.26
C LEU A 225 -1.12 -19.85 -39.76
N ARG A 226 0.14 -19.47 -39.93
CA ARG A 226 1.21 -20.41 -40.29
C ARG A 226 1.35 -21.52 -39.25
N PHE A 227 1.24 -21.18 -37.97
CA PHE A 227 1.20 -22.18 -36.89
C PHE A 227 -0.02 -23.10 -37.01
N LEU A 228 -1.24 -22.57 -37.20
CA LEU A 228 -2.49 -23.33 -37.29
C LEU A 228 -2.52 -24.28 -38.48
N PHE A 229 -1.96 -23.87 -39.61
CA PHE A 229 -1.91 -24.65 -40.86
C PHE A 229 -0.59 -25.41 -41.06
N CYS A 230 0.20 -25.59 -39.99
CA CYS A 230 1.41 -26.43 -39.97
C CYS A 230 2.52 -26.04 -40.97
N ARG A 231 2.78 -24.74 -41.16
CA ARG A 231 3.87 -24.24 -42.04
C ARG A 231 5.20 -24.05 -41.29
N ASP A 232 6.31 -24.14 -42.05
CA ASP A 232 7.70 -24.16 -41.57
C ASP A 232 8.23 -22.79 -41.09
N ASP A 233 7.45 -22.03 -40.31
CA ASP A 233 7.79 -20.73 -39.72
C ASP A 233 6.66 -20.19 -38.81
N GLY A 234 5.73 -21.06 -38.40
CA GLY A 234 4.56 -20.66 -37.63
C GLY A 234 4.82 -20.55 -36.13
N GLU A 235 4.35 -19.45 -35.54
CA GLU A 235 4.36 -19.22 -34.08
C GLU A 235 2.97 -18.80 -33.60
N LEU A 236 2.63 -19.06 -32.32
CA LEU A 236 1.32 -18.69 -31.75
C LEU A 236 1.05 -17.17 -31.71
N GLY A 237 2.11 -16.37 -31.77
CA GLY A 237 2.06 -14.91 -31.69
C GLY A 237 2.03 -14.37 -30.25
N GLY A 238 2.54 -13.14 -30.09
CA GLY A 238 2.58 -12.38 -28.84
C GLY A 238 1.70 -11.12 -28.90
N PRO A 239 2.01 -10.07 -28.10
CA PRO A 239 1.25 -8.82 -28.07
C PRO A 239 1.07 -8.16 -29.45
N ALA A 240 2.07 -8.24 -30.34
CA ALA A 240 1.97 -7.75 -31.72
C ALA A 240 0.89 -8.48 -32.55
N GLY A 241 0.57 -9.72 -32.20
CA GLY A 241 -0.53 -10.47 -32.82
C GLY A 241 -1.91 -9.99 -32.37
N ASP A 242 -2.03 -9.52 -31.12
CA ASP A 242 -3.27 -8.92 -30.62
C ASP A 242 -3.52 -7.56 -31.26
N VAL A 243 -2.45 -6.77 -31.50
CA VAL A 243 -2.53 -5.52 -32.27
C VAL A 243 -3.07 -5.74 -33.68
N PHE A 244 -2.58 -6.76 -34.39
CA PHE A 244 -3.11 -7.11 -35.71
C PHE A 244 -4.59 -7.48 -35.66
N SER A 245 -4.96 -8.31 -34.69
CA SER A 245 -6.35 -8.77 -34.52
C SER A 245 -7.29 -7.59 -34.23
N LEU A 246 -6.85 -6.64 -33.39
CA LEU A 246 -7.56 -5.39 -33.12
C LEU A 246 -7.66 -4.52 -34.37
N GLY A 247 -6.59 -4.41 -35.16
CA GLY A 247 -6.56 -3.64 -36.41
C GLY A 247 -7.56 -4.16 -37.44
N MET A 248 -7.69 -5.48 -37.57
CA MET A 248 -8.69 -6.11 -38.45
C MET A 248 -10.12 -5.74 -38.02
N MET A 249 -10.44 -5.89 -36.73
CA MET A 249 -11.78 -5.54 -36.21
C MET A 249 -12.11 -4.07 -36.43
N VAL A 250 -11.17 -3.18 -36.09
CA VAL A 250 -11.39 -1.73 -36.13
C VAL A 250 -11.49 -1.24 -37.57
N THR A 251 -10.73 -1.81 -38.50
CA THR A 251 -10.88 -1.49 -39.93
C THR A 251 -12.28 -1.80 -40.43
N GLU A 252 -12.87 -2.92 -39.98
CA GLU A 252 -14.26 -3.27 -40.32
C GLU A 252 -15.29 -2.41 -39.59
N TRP A 253 -14.99 -1.85 -38.41
CA TRP A 253 -15.88 -0.90 -37.73
C TRP A 253 -16.11 0.35 -38.58
N PHE A 254 -15.07 0.84 -39.25
CA PHE A 254 -15.19 2.05 -40.08
C PHE A 254 -15.61 1.74 -41.52
N LEU A 255 -14.98 0.76 -42.16
CA LEU A 255 -15.17 0.50 -43.60
C LEU A 255 -16.16 -0.63 -43.90
N GLY A 256 -16.59 -1.39 -42.88
CA GLY A 256 -17.34 -2.62 -43.06
C GLY A 256 -16.48 -3.81 -43.52
N PRO A 257 -17.04 -5.03 -43.56
CA PRO A 257 -16.29 -6.22 -43.99
C PRO A 257 -16.00 -6.18 -45.50
N ALA A 258 -14.77 -6.54 -45.90
CA ALA A 258 -14.33 -6.53 -47.29
C ALA A 258 -14.98 -7.64 -48.15
N ASP A 259 -15.40 -8.75 -47.54
CA ASP A 259 -16.07 -9.88 -48.21
C ASP A 259 -17.16 -10.48 -47.30
N ARG A 260 -18.37 -10.69 -47.83
CA ARG A 260 -19.52 -11.28 -47.11
C ARG A 260 -19.80 -12.74 -47.54
N SER A 261 -18.96 -13.33 -48.37
CA SER A 261 -19.29 -14.59 -49.05
C SER A 261 -18.55 -15.81 -48.49
N SER A 262 -19.34 -16.72 -47.90
CA SER A 262 -19.04 -18.14 -47.64
C SER A 262 -17.89 -18.52 -46.68
N ALA A 263 -17.97 -19.76 -46.19
CA ALA A 263 -17.06 -20.36 -45.22
C ALA A 263 -15.59 -20.31 -45.67
N VAL A 264 -14.69 -20.03 -44.73
CA VAL A 264 -13.23 -20.07 -44.95
C VAL A 264 -12.82 -21.48 -45.38
N SER A 265 -12.07 -21.57 -46.49
CA SER A 265 -11.74 -22.85 -47.13
C SER A 265 -10.33 -23.36 -46.80
N ASP A 266 -9.30 -22.50 -46.87
CA ASP A 266 -7.89 -22.86 -46.61
C ASP A 266 -7.04 -21.65 -46.16
N PHE A 267 -5.75 -21.90 -45.88
CA PHE A 267 -4.79 -20.86 -45.44
C PHE A 267 -4.67 -19.70 -46.44
N ASP A 268 -4.61 -20.00 -47.73
CA ASP A 268 -4.40 -18.98 -48.77
C ASP A 268 -5.67 -18.14 -48.97
N ASP A 269 -6.86 -18.72 -48.73
CA ASP A 269 -8.14 -18.02 -48.66
C ASP A 269 -8.17 -16.99 -47.52
N VAL A 270 -7.72 -17.36 -46.31
CA VAL A 270 -7.63 -16.42 -45.18
C VAL A 270 -6.70 -15.26 -45.51
N LEU A 271 -5.51 -15.52 -46.06
CA LEU A 271 -4.57 -14.46 -46.42
C LEU A 271 -5.12 -13.55 -47.52
N ARG A 272 -5.84 -14.09 -48.52
CA ARG A 272 -6.50 -13.27 -49.55
C ARG A 272 -7.54 -12.33 -48.94
N ARG A 273 -8.32 -12.81 -47.97
CA ARG A 273 -9.32 -11.98 -47.25
C ARG A 273 -8.66 -10.90 -46.40
N GLN A 274 -7.57 -11.22 -45.69
CA GLN A 274 -6.78 -10.22 -44.95
C GLN A 274 -6.16 -9.17 -45.89
N ALA A 275 -5.63 -9.60 -47.03
CA ALA A 275 -5.12 -8.70 -48.05
C ALA A 275 -6.24 -7.82 -48.63
N ALA A 276 -7.44 -8.36 -48.83
CA ALA A 276 -8.60 -7.59 -49.29
C ALA A 276 -8.99 -6.49 -48.29
N THR A 277 -8.96 -6.75 -46.98
CA THR A 277 -9.19 -5.73 -45.94
C THR A 277 -8.11 -4.64 -45.98
N ARG A 278 -6.84 -5.00 -46.16
CA ARG A 278 -5.75 -4.03 -46.33
C ARG A 278 -5.92 -3.19 -47.61
N THR A 279 -6.22 -3.83 -48.73
CA THR A 279 -6.48 -3.13 -50.00
C THR A 279 -7.73 -2.24 -49.90
N MET A 280 -8.74 -2.64 -49.13
CA MET A 280 -9.90 -1.80 -48.85
C MET A 280 -9.50 -0.55 -48.06
N LEU A 281 -8.67 -0.69 -47.01
CA LEU A 281 -8.12 0.43 -46.25
C LEU A 281 -7.31 1.40 -47.14
N GLU A 282 -6.55 0.87 -48.10
CA GLU A 282 -5.79 1.66 -49.07
C GLU A 282 -6.69 2.37 -50.11
N ARG A 283 -7.71 1.67 -50.65
CA ARG A 283 -8.58 2.22 -51.71
C ARG A 283 -9.61 3.21 -51.19
N ARG A 284 -10.14 2.95 -50.00
CA ARG A 284 -11.11 3.83 -49.30
C ARG A 284 -10.41 4.76 -48.32
N SER A 285 -9.12 5.04 -48.57
CA SER A 285 -8.30 5.91 -47.74
C SER A 285 -8.83 7.34 -47.59
N HIS A 286 -9.72 7.76 -48.49
CA HIS A 286 -10.35 9.08 -48.47
C HIS A 286 -11.51 9.16 -47.47
N GLU A 287 -12.04 8.03 -47.01
CA GLU A 287 -13.12 7.95 -46.02
C GLU A 287 -12.59 7.95 -44.58
N LEU A 288 -11.26 7.92 -44.38
CA LEU A 288 -10.61 7.93 -43.08
C LEU A 288 -9.57 9.05 -42.96
N PRO A 289 -9.41 9.63 -41.76
CA PRO A 289 -8.32 10.56 -41.48
C PRO A 289 -6.95 9.96 -41.77
N ALA A 290 -6.01 10.78 -42.27
CA ALA A 290 -4.68 10.32 -42.66
C ALA A 290 -3.90 9.67 -41.51
N SER A 291 -4.07 10.19 -40.29
CA SER A 291 -3.49 9.64 -39.07
C SER A 291 -4.10 8.27 -38.73
N LEU A 292 -5.42 8.16 -38.66
CA LEU A 292 -6.12 6.89 -38.40
C LEU A 292 -5.76 5.81 -39.43
N ARG A 293 -5.66 6.20 -40.71
CA ARG A 293 -5.22 5.30 -41.78
C ARG A 293 -3.80 4.79 -41.55
N GLN A 294 -2.87 5.65 -41.16
CA GLN A 294 -1.48 5.26 -40.93
C GLN A 294 -1.41 4.22 -39.81
N ILE A 295 -2.05 4.47 -38.66
CA ILE A 295 -2.02 3.53 -37.55
C ILE A 295 -2.70 2.20 -37.89
N LEU A 296 -3.84 2.21 -38.58
CA LEU A 296 -4.50 0.98 -39.02
C LEU A 296 -3.63 0.20 -40.02
N SER A 297 -2.94 0.90 -40.92
CA SER A 297 -1.99 0.27 -41.84
C SER A 297 -0.84 -0.40 -41.09
N ASP A 298 -0.25 0.30 -40.12
CA ASP A 298 0.85 -0.22 -39.30
C ASP A 298 0.40 -1.41 -38.42
N MET A 299 -0.81 -1.36 -37.87
CA MET A 299 -1.40 -2.47 -37.12
C MET A 299 -1.62 -3.71 -37.99
N LEU A 300 -1.97 -3.52 -39.27
CA LEU A 300 -2.21 -4.58 -40.24
C LEU A 300 -0.95 -5.07 -40.96
N ASP A 301 0.24 -4.65 -40.55
CA ASP A 301 1.50 -5.13 -41.15
C ASP A 301 1.57 -6.67 -41.05
N PRO A 302 1.88 -7.39 -42.16
CA PRO A 302 1.92 -8.84 -42.12
C PRO A 302 3.07 -9.39 -41.27
N LEU A 303 4.12 -8.61 -41.01
CA LEU A 303 5.25 -8.96 -40.17
C LEU A 303 5.06 -8.42 -38.74
N PRO A 304 5.23 -9.25 -37.69
CA PRO A 304 5.11 -8.79 -36.31
C PRO A 304 6.02 -7.61 -35.95
N SER A 305 7.22 -7.54 -36.54
CA SER A 305 8.20 -6.47 -36.29
C SER A 305 7.82 -5.12 -36.89
N GLY A 306 6.92 -5.09 -37.89
CA GLY A 306 6.42 -3.86 -38.48
C GLY A 306 5.24 -3.26 -37.71
N ARG A 307 4.65 -4.01 -36.76
CA ARG A 307 3.47 -3.58 -36.01
C ARG A 307 3.86 -2.72 -34.80
N PRO A 308 3.05 -1.71 -34.47
CA PRO A 308 3.22 -0.94 -33.24
C PRO A 308 2.92 -1.81 -32.01
N THR A 309 3.52 -1.45 -30.89
CA THR A 309 3.13 -2.00 -29.58
C THR A 309 1.74 -1.48 -29.17
N PRO A 310 1.00 -2.20 -28.30
CA PRO A 310 -0.28 -1.70 -27.77
C PRO A 310 -0.18 -0.29 -27.16
N HIS A 311 0.91 0.03 -26.45
CA HIS A 311 1.16 1.38 -25.91
C HIS A 311 1.27 2.43 -27.02
N GLN A 312 2.00 2.12 -28.10
CA GLN A 312 2.14 3.03 -29.23
C GLN A 312 0.80 3.25 -29.94
N VAL A 313 -0.03 2.21 -30.08
CA VAL A 313 -1.40 2.35 -30.63
C VAL A 313 -2.22 3.29 -29.75
N SER A 314 -2.26 3.06 -28.44
CA SER A 314 -3.01 3.92 -27.50
C SER A 314 -2.53 5.38 -27.54
N GLN A 315 -1.22 5.62 -27.59
CA GLN A 315 -0.64 6.96 -27.68
C GLN A 315 -0.98 7.64 -29.01
N TYR A 316 -0.88 6.89 -30.12
CA TYR A 316 -1.15 7.41 -31.45
C TYR A 316 -2.63 7.76 -31.64
N VAL A 317 -3.53 6.87 -31.21
CA VAL A 317 -4.98 7.11 -31.27
C VAL A 317 -5.35 8.33 -30.44
N ASN A 318 -4.73 8.53 -29.28
CA ASN A 318 -4.94 9.72 -28.47
C ASN A 318 -4.51 11.00 -29.21
N ALA A 319 -3.28 11.03 -29.73
CA ALA A 319 -2.77 12.18 -30.49
C ALA A 319 -3.58 12.48 -31.76
N ALA A 320 -4.13 11.44 -32.39
CA ALA A 320 -4.95 11.55 -33.60
C ALA A 320 -6.43 11.82 -33.33
N TYR A 321 -6.91 11.66 -32.09
CA TYR A 321 -8.33 11.67 -31.76
C TYR A 321 -9.02 12.99 -32.15
N GLY A 322 -8.39 14.12 -31.81
CA GLY A 322 -8.87 15.45 -32.16
C GLY A 322 -9.05 15.61 -33.68
N ASP A 323 -8.02 15.35 -34.48
CA ASP A 323 -8.11 15.49 -35.95
C ASP A 323 -9.05 14.48 -36.60
N ALA A 324 -9.21 13.30 -35.99
CA ALA A 324 -10.01 12.23 -36.55
C ALA A 324 -11.51 12.43 -36.33
N ARG A 325 -11.96 12.88 -35.14
CA ARG A 325 -13.38 13.04 -34.82
C ARG A 325 -14.08 14.06 -35.74
N TRP A 326 -13.43 15.20 -36.01
CA TRP A 326 -13.99 16.31 -36.79
C TRP A 326 -14.26 15.99 -38.27
N MET A 327 -13.65 14.95 -38.81
CA MET A 327 -13.84 14.55 -40.21
C MET A 327 -14.89 13.45 -40.41
N VAL A 328 -15.40 12.83 -39.32
CA VAL A 328 -16.37 11.73 -39.41
C VAL A 328 -17.73 12.05 -38.78
N GLU A 329 -17.86 13.16 -38.06
CA GLU A 329 -19.16 13.74 -37.67
C GLU A 329 -19.45 14.96 -38.57
N ASP A 330 -20.42 14.84 -39.49
CA ASP A 330 -20.78 15.86 -40.52
C ASP A 330 -21.41 17.16 -39.96
N ASP A 331 -21.61 17.27 -38.64
CA ASP A 331 -22.29 18.40 -37.98
C ASP A 331 -21.29 19.24 -37.16
N LEU A 332 -20.54 20.13 -37.84
CA LEU A 332 -19.96 21.27 -37.14
C LEU A 332 -21.12 22.19 -36.72
N PRO A 333 -21.25 22.57 -35.44
CA PRO A 333 -22.31 23.48 -35.04
C PRO A 333 -22.14 24.82 -35.78
N ASP A 334 -23.20 25.26 -36.46
CA ASP A 334 -23.26 26.55 -37.20
C ASP A 334 -22.93 27.77 -36.33
N ARG A 335 -22.94 27.60 -35.00
CA ARG A 335 -22.68 28.66 -34.02
C ARG A 335 -21.49 28.31 -33.12
N ALA A 336 -20.67 29.32 -32.82
CA ALA A 336 -19.51 29.21 -31.96
C ALA A 336 -19.87 28.80 -30.51
N TYR A 337 -18.94 28.12 -29.84
CA TYR A 337 -19.01 27.81 -28.41
C TYR A 337 -18.84 29.09 -27.59
N LEU A 338 -19.59 29.24 -26.49
CA LEU A 338 -19.53 30.44 -25.66
C LEU A 338 -18.56 30.25 -24.50
N LEU A 339 -17.55 31.13 -24.44
CA LEU A 339 -16.57 31.18 -23.36
C LEU A 339 -16.73 32.48 -22.58
N ALA A 340 -17.23 32.38 -21.35
CA ALA A 340 -17.52 33.50 -20.49
C ALA A 340 -16.29 33.92 -19.66
N TYR A 341 -15.92 35.20 -19.75
CA TYR A 341 -14.86 35.81 -18.93
C TYR A 341 -15.44 36.76 -17.88
N MET A 342 -14.68 36.93 -16.79
CA MET A 342 -15.00 37.88 -15.71
C MET A 342 -14.00 39.05 -15.76
N PRO A 343 -14.39 40.24 -16.25
CA PRO A 343 -13.52 41.41 -16.38
C PRO A 343 -12.63 41.69 -15.16
N ALA A 344 -13.23 41.80 -13.97
CA ALA A 344 -12.52 42.13 -12.74
C ALA A 344 -11.53 41.05 -12.28
N GLU A 345 -11.72 39.78 -12.67
CA GLU A 345 -10.78 38.69 -12.35
C GLU A 345 -9.64 38.63 -13.38
N CYS A 346 -9.90 38.98 -14.64
CA CYS A 346 -8.88 39.04 -15.69
C CYS A 346 -7.86 40.16 -15.40
N ASP A 347 -8.29 41.31 -14.86
CA ASP A 347 -7.38 42.39 -14.45
C ASP A 347 -6.38 41.97 -13.36
N LYS A 348 -6.78 41.06 -12.47
CA LYS A 348 -5.91 40.55 -11.39
C LYS A 348 -4.82 39.60 -11.91
N THR A 349 -4.98 39.10 -13.13
CA THR A 349 -4.11 38.09 -13.75
C THR A 349 -3.52 38.60 -15.06
N LEU A 350 -4.26 38.54 -16.16
CA LEU A 350 -3.81 38.86 -17.52
C LEU A 350 -3.27 40.29 -17.67
N LEU A 351 -3.95 41.32 -17.13
CA LEU A 351 -3.43 42.70 -17.15
C LEU A 351 -2.15 42.82 -16.32
N ARG A 352 -2.12 42.18 -15.14
CA ARG A 352 -0.95 42.19 -14.26
C ARG A 352 0.25 41.46 -14.86
N TRP A 353 0.01 40.42 -15.65
CA TRP A 353 1.02 39.67 -16.39
C TRP A 353 1.48 40.39 -17.66
N GLY A 354 0.70 41.39 -18.13
CA GLY A 354 0.99 42.17 -19.33
C GLY A 354 0.48 41.52 -20.61
N ASP A 355 -0.45 40.56 -20.52
CA ASP A 355 -1.08 39.91 -21.67
C ASP A 355 -2.15 40.79 -22.35
N ILE A 356 -2.67 41.79 -21.65
CA ILE A 356 -3.51 42.89 -22.16
C ILE A 356 -2.94 44.24 -21.65
N GLU A 357 -3.13 45.32 -22.41
CA GLU A 357 -2.55 46.63 -22.10
C GLU A 357 -3.50 47.51 -21.27
N ASP A 358 -4.79 47.45 -21.58
CA ASP A 358 -5.84 48.22 -20.93
C ASP A 358 -6.69 47.34 -20.00
N SER A 359 -7.28 47.94 -18.96
CA SER A 359 -8.16 47.24 -18.02
C SER A 359 -9.36 46.62 -18.73
N ALA A 360 -9.63 45.34 -18.47
CA ALA A 360 -10.79 44.62 -18.98
C ALA A 360 -12.14 45.19 -18.48
N MET A 361 -12.13 46.21 -17.62
CA MET A 361 -13.31 46.97 -17.23
C MET A 361 -13.66 48.09 -18.23
N THR A 362 -12.70 48.57 -19.04
CA THR A 362 -12.94 49.57 -20.09
C THR A 362 -13.42 48.91 -21.39
N PRO A 363 -14.04 49.65 -22.32
CA PRO A 363 -14.36 49.12 -23.65
C PRO A 363 -13.11 48.62 -24.39
N GLU A 364 -12.04 49.41 -24.40
CA GLU A 364 -10.80 49.12 -25.13
C GLU A 364 -10.09 47.86 -24.57
N GLY A 365 -10.02 47.71 -23.24
CA GLY A 365 -9.44 46.51 -22.62
C GLY A 365 -10.33 45.27 -22.73
N ARG A 366 -11.65 45.43 -22.87
CA ARG A 366 -12.56 44.31 -23.16
C ARG A 366 -12.33 43.77 -24.56
N ASP A 367 -12.20 44.65 -25.55
CA ASP A 367 -11.94 44.24 -26.93
C ASP A 367 -10.58 43.52 -27.01
N GLN A 368 -9.55 44.03 -26.34
CA GLN A 368 -8.24 43.35 -26.22
C GLN A 368 -8.34 41.96 -25.57
N LEU A 369 -9.14 41.81 -24.50
CA LEU A 369 -9.33 40.53 -23.82
C LEU A 369 -10.11 39.51 -24.68
N ILE A 370 -11.16 39.95 -25.37
CA ILE A 370 -11.91 39.12 -26.33
C ILE A 370 -10.95 38.61 -27.42
N ASP A 371 -10.19 39.52 -28.03
CA ASP A 371 -9.22 39.18 -29.07
C ASP A 371 -8.16 38.20 -28.56
N LEU A 372 -7.67 38.38 -27.33
CA LEU A 372 -6.71 37.46 -26.71
C LEU A 372 -7.32 36.07 -26.54
N ILE A 373 -8.50 35.96 -25.93
CA ILE A 373 -9.18 34.68 -25.68
C ILE A 373 -9.47 33.98 -27.00
N GLU A 374 -10.10 34.65 -27.96
CA GLU A 374 -10.48 34.05 -29.24
C GLU A 374 -9.27 33.69 -30.11
N ARG A 375 -8.16 34.43 -30.02
CA ARG A 375 -6.91 34.09 -30.70
C ARG A 375 -6.22 32.90 -30.04
N ASP A 376 -6.13 32.90 -28.71
CA ASP A 376 -5.38 31.88 -27.97
C ASP A 376 -6.11 30.53 -27.91
N THR A 377 -7.45 30.55 -27.92
CA THR A 377 -8.29 29.34 -27.95
C THR A 377 -8.49 28.77 -29.37
N ARG A 378 -8.08 29.49 -30.42
CA ARG A 378 -8.25 29.04 -31.81
C ARG A 378 -7.39 27.80 -32.08
N GLY A 379 -8.05 26.65 -32.27
CA GLY A 379 -7.36 25.37 -32.46
C GLY A 379 -6.64 24.86 -31.20
N ALA A 380 -6.97 25.43 -30.04
CA ALA A 380 -6.47 24.98 -28.74
C ALA A 380 -6.95 23.56 -28.43
N GLU A 381 -6.25 22.88 -27.52
CA GLU A 381 -6.66 21.55 -27.07
C GLU A 381 -7.59 21.67 -25.85
N ILE A 382 -8.66 20.89 -25.79
CA ILE A 382 -9.51 20.74 -24.62
C ILE A 382 -9.28 19.38 -23.96
N LEU A 383 -9.16 19.41 -22.63
CA LEU A 383 -8.91 18.27 -21.77
C LEU A 383 -9.88 18.28 -20.58
N HIS A 384 -10.17 17.09 -20.05
CA HIS A 384 -10.88 16.94 -18.78
C HIS A 384 -9.87 16.72 -17.64
N ALA A 385 -9.90 17.59 -16.63
CA ALA A 385 -9.15 17.43 -15.39
C ALA A 385 -10.08 16.94 -14.27
N ALA A 386 -9.92 15.68 -13.85
CA ALA A 386 -10.75 15.07 -12.81
C ALA A 386 -10.70 15.82 -11.46
N THR A 387 -9.54 16.41 -11.15
CA THR A 387 -9.27 17.22 -9.94
C THR A 387 -9.56 18.70 -10.13
N GLY A 388 -10.05 19.09 -11.31
CA GLY A 388 -10.14 20.49 -11.72
C GLY A 388 -8.79 21.20 -11.81
N ALA A 389 -8.78 22.50 -11.55
CA ALA A 389 -7.58 23.33 -11.54
C ALA A 389 -6.69 23.11 -10.31
N GLU A 390 -7.04 22.19 -9.41
CA GLU A 390 -6.24 21.87 -8.23
C GLU A 390 -4.86 21.34 -8.63
N GLY A 391 -3.80 21.90 -8.05
CA GLY A 391 -2.41 21.58 -8.40
C GLY A 391 -1.89 22.33 -9.64
N PHE A 392 -2.74 23.01 -10.40
CA PHE A 392 -2.36 23.90 -11.52
C PHE A 392 -2.46 25.38 -11.13
N ALA A 393 -3.51 25.73 -10.37
CA ALA A 393 -3.77 27.09 -9.90
C ALA A 393 -3.89 27.16 -8.37
N THR A 394 -3.77 28.38 -7.86
CA THR A 394 -3.95 28.72 -6.44
C THR A 394 -5.25 29.51 -6.29
N GLY A 395 -6.12 29.13 -5.36
CA GLY A 395 -7.42 29.78 -5.18
C GLY A 395 -8.31 29.04 -4.21
N ASP A 396 -9.61 29.33 -4.27
CA ASP A 396 -10.64 28.64 -3.48
C ASP A 396 -10.69 27.14 -3.87
N PRO A 397 -10.52 26.20 -2.91
CA PRO A 397 -10.47 24.76 -3.20
C PRO A 397 -11.74 24.18 -3.84
N GLU A 398 -12.92 24.74 -3.55
CA GLU A 398 -14.17 24.29 -4.18
C GLU A 398 -14.28 24.80 -5.61
N LYS A 399 -13.83 26.02 -5.89
CA LYS A 399 -13.77 26.53 -7.27
C LYS A 399 -12.71 25.80 -8.09
N LEU A 400 -11.54 25.50 -7.51
CA LEU A 400 -10.48 24.75 -8.16
C LEU A 400 -10.98 23.36 -8.58
N ARG A 401 -11.61 22.60 -7.66
CA ARG A 401 -12.13 21.24 -7.95
C ARG A 401 -13.26 21.22 -8.98
N ARG A 402 -14.05 22.30 -9.07
CA ARG A 402 -15.14 22.39 -10.05
C ARG A 402 -14.69 22.80 -11.45
N ALA A 403 -13.59 23.52 -11.58
CA ALA A 403 -13.03 23.95 -12.86
C ALA A 403 -12.34 22.78 -13.61
N LYS A 404 -13.14 21.81 -14.05
CA LYS A 404 -12.70 20.53 -14.66
C LYS A 404 -12.40 20.62 -16.15
N THR A 405 -12.91 21.63 -16.83
CA THR A 405 -12.65 21.81 -18.26
C THR A 405 -11.38 22.62 -18.45
N VAL A 406 -10.40 22.08 -19.17
CA VAL A 406 -9.10 22.72 -19.39
C VAL A 406 -8.92 22.98 -20.88
N ILE A 407 -8.80 24.24 -21.27
CA ILE A 407 -8.45 24.64 -22.64
C ILE A 407 -6.98 25.04 -22.66
N VAL A 408 -6.14 24.22 -23.28
CA VAL A 408 -4.72 24.47 -23.47
C VAL A 408 -4.52 25.30 -24.73
N GLY A 409 -4.52 26.62 -24.55
CA GLY A 409 -4.21 27.59 -25.60
C GLY A 409 -2.72 27.70 -25.89
N THR A 410 -2.39 28.50 -26.90
CA THR A 410 -1.02 28.67 -27.41
C THR A 410 -0.07 29.28 -26.37
N THR A 411 -0.55 30.24 -25.58
CA THR A 411 0.20 30.92 -24.53
C THR A 411 -0.43 30.71 -23.16
N ILE A 412 -1.76 30.58 -23.07
CA ILE A 412 -2.50 30.50 -21.81
C ILE A 412 -3.30 29.20 -21.76
N THR A 413 -3.30 28.56 -20.60
CA THR A 413 -4.20 27.47 -20.26
C THR A 413 -5.35 28.01 -19.42
N TRP A 414 -6.58 27.79 -19.90
CA TRP A 414 -7.82 28.30 -19.34
C TRP A 414 -8.57 27.17 -18.63
N PHE A 415 -8.91 27.36 -17.36
CA PHE A 415 -9.68 26.40 -16.57
C PHE A 415 -11.09 26.94 -16.33
N GLY A 416 -12.11 26.15 -16.68
CA GLY A 416 -13.50 26.55 -16.60
C GLY A 416 -14.46 25.50 -16.04
N GLU A 417 -15.64 25.97 -15.65
CA GLU A 417 -16.80 25.16 -15.27
C GLU A 417 -18.03 25.66 -16.03
N ALA A 418 -19.07 24.82 -16.17
CA ALA A 418 -20.36 25.25 -16.75
C ALA A 418 -20.93 26.44 -15.96
N LEU A 419 -21.75 27.27 -16.61
CA LEU A 419 -22.38 28.42 -15.96
C LEU A 419 -23.52 27.95 -15.04
N TRP A 420 -23.55 28.47 -13.82
CA TRP A 420 -24.64 28.29 -12.87
C TRP A 420 -25.21 29.66 -12.53
N VAL A 421 -26.50 29.87 -12.76
CA VAL A 421 -27.20 31.09 -12.36
C VAL A 421 -28.19 30.73 -11.26
N GLN A 422 -28.10 31.42 -10.13
CA GLN A 422 -28.95 31.18 -8.98
C GLN A 422 -30.07 32.23 -8.92
N ASP A 423 -31.31 31.75 -9.03
CA ASP A 423 -32.53 32.52 -8.77
C ASP A 423 -33.32 31.82 -7.63
N TYR A 424 -34.66 31.72 -7.69
CA TYR A 424 -35.46 30.86 -6.80
C TYR A 424 -35.08 29.36 -6.89
N LYS A 425 -34.40 28.95 -7.97
CA LYS A 425 -33.77 27.65 -8.20
C LYS A 425 -32.42 27.86 -8.90
N ILE A 426 -31.54 26.85 -8.82
CA ILE A 426 -30.25 26.86 -9.52
C ILE A 426 -30.48 26.31 -10.94
N HIS A 427 -30.08 27.10 -11.95
CA HIS A 427 -30.11 26.71 -13.36
C HIS A 427 -28.68 26.55 -13.88
N GLU A 428 -28.39 25.42 -14.51
CA GLU A 428 -27.09 25.09 -15.11
C GLU A 428 -27.17 25.20 -16.63
N TYR A 429 -26.21 25.91 -17.24
CA TYR A 429 -26.09 26.14 -18.68
C TYR A 429 -24.77 25.56 -19.17
N ASP A 430 -24.82 24.37 -19.75
CA ASP A 430 -23.66 23.63 -20.28
C ASP A 430 -23.17 24.21 -21.65
N GLU A 431 -23.98 25.07 -22.26
CA GLU A 431 -23.66 25.82 -23.48
C GLU A 431 -22.68 26.98 -23.22
N ILE A 432 -22.48 27.39 -21.95
CA ILE A 432 -21.61 28.50 -21.54
C ILE A 432 -20.55 28.01 -20.56
N LEU A 433 -19.28 28.05 -20.96
CA LEU A 433 -18.15 27.72 -20.08
C LEU A 433 -17.60 28.99 -19.43
N VAL A 434 -17.51 29.04 -18.11
CA VAL A 434 -17.01 30.20 -17.37
C VAL A 434 -15.55 29.99 -16.99
N ILE A 435 -14.66 30.87 -17.44
CA ILE A 435 -13.25 30.87 -17.05
C ILE A 435 -13.13 31.21 -15.56
N LYS A 436 -12.57 30.30 -14.77
CA LYS A 436 -12.31 30.50 -13.33
C LYS A 436 -10.84 30.76 -13.02
N PHE A 437 -9.94 30.09 -13.74
CA PHE A 437 -8.50 30.22 -13.52
C PHE A 437 -7.74 30.21 -14.84
N VAL A 438 -6.58 30.87 -14.84
CA VAL A 438 -5.66 30.92 -15.98
C VAL A 438 -4.23 30.66 -15.51
N ARG A 439 -3.40 30.07 -16.37
CA ARG A 439 -1.95 29.89 -16.18
C ARG A 439 -1.24 30.03 -17.51
N HIS A 440 0.00 30.51 -17.53
CA HIS A 440 0.82 30.36 -18.73
C HIS A 440 1.06 28.88 -18.99
N THR A 441 0.85 28.46 -20.24
CA THR A 441 0.95 27.05 -20.64
C THR A 441 2.36 26.48 -20.39
N GLU A 442 3.40 27.30 -20.51
CA GLU A 442 4.79 26.88 -20.29
C GLU A 442 5.08 26.48 -18.83
N ASP A 443 4.51 27.20 -17.86
CA ASP A 443 4.74 26.96 -16.42
C ASP A 443 4.22 25.59 -15.95
N ILE A 444 3.22 25.05 -16.65
CA ILE A 444 2.55 23.80 -16.30
C ILE A 444 2.70 22.70 -17.36
N ARG A 445 3.57 22.90 -18.37
CA ARG A 445 3.74 21.99 -19.52
C ARG A 445 3.94 20.53 -19.10
N ALA A 446 4.83 20.25 -18.15
CA ALA A 446 5.08 18.88 -17.68
C ALA A 446 3.84 18.20 -17.08
N LYS A 447 2.98 18.96 -16.39
CA LYS A 447 1.71 18.45 -15.83
C LYS A 447 0.66 18.24 -16.92
N LEU A 448 0.62 19.13 -17.91
CA LEU A 448 -0.24 18.99 -19.09
C LEU A 448 0.15 17.78 -19.93
N ASP A 449 1.44 17.56 -20.16
CA ASP A 449 1.93 16.38 -20.89
C ASP A 449 1.59 15.07 -20.17
N ALA A 450 1.70 15.05 -18.84
CA ALA A 450 1.24 13.91 -18.04
C ALA A 450 -0.29 13.68 -18.12
N MET A 451 -1.07 14.75 -18.29
CA MET A 451 -2.53 14.70 -18.47
C MET A 451 -2.91 14.22 -19.89
N ARG A 452 -2.21 14.69 -20.92
CA ARG A 452 -2.39 14.28 -22.33
C ARG A 452 -2.21 12.78 -22.53
N VAL A 453 -1.31 12.14 -21.77
CA VAL A 453 -1.16 10.68 -21.80
C VAL A 453 -2.42 9.94 -21.29
N LYS A 454 -3.25 10.60 -20.48
CA LYS A 454 -4.34 9.98 -19.70
C LYS A 454 -5.76 10.41 -20.12
N ALA A 455 -5.89 11.40 -21.01
CA ALA A 455 -7.16 11.93 -21.52
C ALA A 455 -7.11 12.07 -23.04
N LEU A 456 -8.26 11.94 -23.71
CA LEU A 456 -8.38 12.18 -25.15
C LEU A 456 -8.48 13.68 -25.40
N ALA A 457 -7.41 14.28 -25.94
CA ALA A 457 -7.39 15.70 -26.30
C ALA A 457 -8.27 15.96 -27.53
N GLN A 458 -9.10 17.00 -27.47
CA GLN A 458 -9.85 17.47 -28.64
C GLN A 458 -9.40 18.87 -29.04
N LYS A 459 -9.54 19.23 -30.31
CA LYS A 459 -9.36 20.63 -30.73
C LYS A 459 -10.63 21.42 -30.47
N VAL A 460 -10.50 22.60 -29.90
CA VAL A 460 -11.62 23.55 -29.76
C VAL A 460 -11.89 24.17 -31.13
N PRO A 461 -13.14 24.11 -31.64
CA PRO A 461 -13.52 24.76 -32.89
C PRO A 461 -13.69 26.27 -32.65
N THR A 462 -14.67 26.93 -33.26
CA THR A 462 -14.86 28.38 -33.11
C THR A 462 -15.39 28.72 -31.70
N VAL A 463 -14.64 29.55 -30.97
CA VAL A 463 -15.05 30.13 -29.68
C VAL A 463 -15.47 31.57 -29.88
N GLN A 464 -16.54 31.97 -29.20
CA GLN A 464 -16.92 33.36 -29.03
C GLN A 464 -16.78 33.72 -27.55
N ALA A 465 -15.92 34.71 -27.26
CA ALA A 465 -15.74 35.19 -25.90
C ALA A 465 -16.84 36.17 -25.52
N ILE A 466 -17.45 35.97 -24.35
CA ILE A 466 -18.52 36.84 -23.84
C ILE A 466 -18.26 37.26 -22.40
N SER A 467 -18.74 38.44 -22.00
CA SER A 467 -18.76 38.78 -20.58
C SER A 467 -19.73 37.84 -19.85
N MET A 468 -19.35 37.42 -18.65
CA MET A 468 -20.19 36.54 -17.83
C MET A 468 -21.61 37.14 -17.65
N PRO A 469 -22.67 36.42 -18.03
CA PRO A 469 -24.04 36.89 -17.87
C PRO A 469 -24.42 36.96 -16.38
N THR A 470 -25.25 37.94 -16.02
CA THR A 470 -25.59 38.27 -14.63
C THR A 470 -26.92 37.70 -14.15
N ASP A 471 -27.76 37.24 -15.06
CA ASP A 471 -29.15 36.81 -14.82
C ASP A 471 -29.57 35.70 -15.79
N ALA A 472 -30.63 34.97 -15.40
CA ALA A 472 -31.02 33.73 -16.07
C ALA A 472 -31.60 33.97 -17.48
N ASP A 473 -32.37 35.05 -17.67
CA ASP A 473 -32.98 35.38 -18.97
C ASP A 473 -31.92 35.67 -20.04
N VAL A 474 -30.85 36.39 -19.67
CA VAL A 474 -29.71 36.64 -20.57
C VAL A 474 -28.93 35.36 -20.86
N ALA A 475 -28.71 34.51 -19.85
CA ALA A 475 -28.03 33.22 -20.04
C ALA A 475 -28.81 32.27 -20.97
N GLU A 476 -30.13 32.19 -20.82
CA GLU A 476 -31.00 31.36 -21.65
C GLU A 476 -31.03 31.85 -23.11
N SER A 477 -31.16 33.17 -23.31
CA SER A 477 -31.12 33.80 -24.63
C SER A 477 -29.79 33.56 -25.36
N LEU A 478 -28.66 33.68 -24.65
CA LEU A 478 -27.33 33.43 -25.22
C LEU A 478 -27.11 31.94 -25.54
N SER A 479 -27.61 31.04 -24.70
CA SER A 479 -27.44 29.59 -24.83
C SER A 479 -28.31 28.98 -25.94
N ALA A 480 -29.42 29.64 -26.32
CA ALA A 480 -30.38 29.11 -27.29
C ALA A 480 -29.75 28.76 -28.66
N GLY A 481 -29.81 27.47 -29.02
CA GLY A 481 -29.29 26.94 -30.28
C GLY A 481 -27.76 26.94 -30.38
N ARG A 482 -27.04 27.06 -29.26
CA ARG A 482 -25.58 26.95 -29.18
C ARG A 482 -25.16 25.51 -28.83
N PRO A 483 -23.93 25.10 -29.19
CA PRO A 483 -23.41 23.80 -28.82
C PRO A 483 -23.05 23.72 -27.33
N ARG A 484 -23.08 22.51 -26.77
CA ARG A 484 -22.76 22.21 -25.36
C ARG A 484 -21.30 21.84 -25.17
N TRP A 485 -20.64 22.37 -24.14
CA TRP A 485 -19.24 22.04 -23.86
C TRP A 485 -19.04 20.58 -23.46
N SER A 486 -20.01 19.95 -22.78
CA SER A 486 -19.96 18.51 -22.48
C SER A 486 -19.81 17.62 -23.72
N SER A 487 -20.23 18.07 -24.90
CA SER A 487 -20.08 17.30 -26.15
C SER A 487 -18.62 17.21 -26.65
N LEU A 488 -17.78 18.19 -26.26
CA LEU A 488 -16.34 18.25 -26.55
C LEU A 488 -15.49 17.62 -25.45
N VAL A 489 -16.03 17.46 -24.26
CA VAL A 489 -15.30 16.91 -23.12
C VAL A 489 -15.65 15.43 -23.02
N VAL A 490 -14.85 14.58 -23.67
CA VAL A 490 -15.01 13.13 -23.51
C VAL A 490 -14.41 12.76 -22.16
N GLU A 491 -15.28 12.55 -21.19
CA GLU A 491 -14.92 11.94 -19.92
C GLU A 491 -14.55 10.48 -20.18
N VAL A 492 -13.27 10.24 -20.42
CA VAL A 492 -12.74 8.87 -20.42
C VAL A 492 -12.48 8.52 -18.97
N GLU A 493 -13.31 7.67 -18.38
CA GLU A 493 -13.00 7.01 -17.11
C GLU A 493 -11.74 6.14 -17.29
N SER A 494 -10.57 6.77 -17.23
CA SER A 494 -9.32 6.05 -17.20
C SER A 494 -9.15 5.46 -15.81
N SER A 495 -9.14 4.13 -15.74
CA SER A 495 -8.72 3.36 -14.56
C SER A 495 -7.27 3.64 -14.10
N ARG A 496 -6.58 4.61 -14.72
CA ARG A 496 -5.27 5.14 -14.33
C ARG A 496 -5.36 6.47 -13.54
N VAL A 497 -6.54 7.07 -13.36
CA VAL A 497 -6.76 8.30 -12.56
C VAL A 497 -7.04 7.96 -11.08
N LEU A 498 -6.25 8.53 -10.17
CA LEU A 498 -6.39 8.36 -8.72
C LEU A 498 -7.73 8.94 -8.26
N THR A 499 -8.38 8.30 -7.29
CA THR A 499 -9.56 8.91 -6.64
C THR A 499 -9.11 10.03 -5.69
N GLU A 500 -9.97 11.01 -5.39
CA GLU A 500 -9.65 12.09 -4.43
C GLU A 500 -9.14 11.55 -3.08
N GLU A 501 -9.72 10.45 -2.60
CA GLU A 501 -9.26 9.78 -1.37
C GLU A 501 -7.85 9.19 -1.49
N GLU A 502 -7.54 8.58 -2.65
CA GLU A 502 -6.22 8.02 -2.95
C GLU A 502 -5.17 9.13 -3.10
N GLU A 503 -5.50 10.23 -3.77
CA GLU A 503 -4.63 11.39 -3.90
C GLU A 503 -4.35 12.06 -2.57
N ASN A 504 -5.38 12.31 -1.76
CA ASN A 504 -5.23 12.94 -0.44
C ASN A 504 -4.37 12.06 0.48
N TYR A 505 -4.50 10.74 0.38
CA TYR A 505 -3.63 9.82 1.09
C TYR A 505 -2.17 9.96 0.67
N LEU A 506 -1.87 9.99 -0.64
CA LEU A 506 -0.50 10.19 -1.14
C LEU A 506 0.06 11.57 -0.77
N LYS A 507 -0.72 12.64 -0.89
CA LYS A 507 -0.37 14.01 -0.44
C LYS A 507 -0.04 14.02 1.06
N ALA A 508 -0.78 13.28 1.88
CA ALA A 508 -0.51 13.15 3.30
C ALA A 508 0.82 12.41 3.56
N LEU A 509 1.13 11.33 2.83
CA LEU A 509 2.42 10.65 2.94
C LEU A 509 3.59 11.58 2.56
N ASP A 510 3.43 12.38 1.50
CA ASP A 510 4.42 13.39 1.10
C ASP A 510 4.64 14.43 2.20
N TRP A 511 3.55 14.88 2.84
CA TRP A 511 3.63 15.77 3.97
C TRP A 511 4.39 15.13 5.15
N TYR A 512 4.14 13.86 5.48
CA TYR A 512 4.88 13.15 6.53
C TYR A 512 6.38 13.04 6.22
N LEU A 513 6.75 12.76 4.98
CA LEU A 513 8.15 12.72 4.54
C LEU A 513 8.80 14.10 4.67
N ARG A 514 8.11 15.16 4.23
CA ARG A 514 8.56 16.56 4.42
C ARG A 514 8.73 16.88 5.89
N TYR A 515 7.76 16.51 6.73
CA TYR A 515 7.78 16.73 8.17
C TYR A 515 8.97 16.02 8.84
N GLN A 516 9.21 14.75 8.54
CA GLN A 516 10.35 14.00 9.06
C GLN A 516 11.70 14.61 8.62
N ARG A 517 11.82 15.04 7.35
CA ARG A 517 13.02 15.75 6.87
C ARG A 517 13.25 17.05 7.64
N SER A 518 12.19 17.84 7.81
CA SER A 518 12.25 19.11 8.56
C SER A 518 12.59 18.90 10.04
N LEU A 519 12.14 17.80 10.66
CA LEU A 519 12.55 17.42 12.00
C LEU A 519 14.05 17.12 12.08
N VAL A 520 14.61 16.38 11.12
CA VAL A 520 16.07 16.13 11.08
C VAL A 520 16.84 17.44 10.92
N THR A 521 16.38 18.35 10.06
CA THR A 521 16.96 19.70 9.90
C THR A 521 16.92 20.49 11.21
N ALA A 522 15.78 20.49 11.92
CA ALA A 522 15.65 21.15 13.21
C ALA A 522 16.53 20.53 14.31
N ARG A 523 16.92 19.25 14.17
CA ARG A 523 17.82 18.53 15.09
C ARG A 523 19.31 18.73 14.74
N THR A 524 19.63 19.69 13.89
CA THR A 524 21.01 20.14 13.61
C THR A 524 21.23 21.54 14.15
N TYR A 525 22.37 21.76 14.80
CA TYR A 525 22.70 23.02 15.49
C TYR A 525 24.06 23.55 15.02
N ALA A 526 24.14 24.82 14.69
CA ALA A 526 25.42 25.47 14.41
C ALA A 526 26.23 25.63 15.72
N TYR A 527 27.54 25.47 15.68
CA TYR A 527 28.41 25.65 16.83
C TYR A 527 29.65 26.49 16.51
N VAL A 528 30.21 27.11 17.54
CA VAL A 528 31.57 27.66 17.57
C VAL A 528 32.39 26.90 18.61
N LEU A 529 33.60 26.51 18.23
CA LEU A 529 34.55 25.84 19.11
C LEU A 529 35.15 26.84 20.11
N GLU A 530 35.11 26.53 21.40
CA GLU A 530 35.76 27.36 22.41
C GLU A 530 37.27 27.06 22.52
N PRO A 531 38.10 28.07 22.84
CA PRO A 531 39.50 27.85 23.18
C PRO A 531 39.60 26.96 24.43
N SER A 532 40.25 25.80 24.31
CA SER A 532 40.44 24.86 25.42
C SER A 532 41.93 24.69 25.72
N GLN A 533 42.28 24.68 27.01
CA GLN A 533 43.65 24.40 27.48
C GLN A 533 44.01 22.91 27.38
N SER A 534 43.01 22.01 27.28
CA SER A 534 43.22 20.57 27.15
C SER A 534 43.05 20.11 25.71
N PRO A 535 44.01 19.37 25.11
CA PRO A 535 43.87 18.84 23.76
C PRO A 535 42.85 17.70 23.63
N SER A 536 42.47 17.04 24.73
CA SER A 536 41.53 15.90 24.75
C SER A 536 40.07 16.30 25.01
N ARG A 537 39.82 17.52 25.50
CA ARG A 537 38.46 18.01 25.80
C ARG A 537 38.16 19.30 25.05
N ARG A 538 37.02 19.32 24.37
CA ARG A 538 36.59 20.44 23.52
C ARG A 538 35.19 20.86 23.89
N VAL A 539 34.95 22.16 23.99
CA VAL A 539 33.63 22.72 24.28
C VAL A 539 33.07 23.33 23.00
N LEU A 540 31.87 22.89 22.63
CA LEU A 540 31.12 23.37 21.48
C LEU A 540 30.00 24.27 22.01
N ARG A 541 30.00 25.55 21.64
CA ARG A 541 28.98 26.52 22.04
C ARG A 541 28.03 26.80 20.88
N TRP A 542 26.74 26.82 21.16
CA TRP A 542 25.69 27.05 20.19
C TRP A 542 25.82 28.44 19.55
N ASP A 543 25.99 28.47 18.23
CA ASP A 543 25.93 29.69 17.44
C ASP A 543 24.48 29.94 17.02
N GLU A 544 23.70 30.52 17.92
CA GLU A 544 22.26 30.72 17.69
C GLU A 544 21.99 31.67 16.50
N THR A 545 22.87 32.65 16.27
CA THR A 545 22.74 33.58 15.15
C THR A 545 22.95 32.87 13.82
N ALA A 546 23.99 32.04 13.69
CA ALA A 546 24.20 31.26 12.47
C ALA A 546 23.15 30.15 12.30
N ASP A 547 22.71 29.51 13.39
CA ASP A 547 21.71 28.43 13.36
C ASP A 547 20.32 28.93 12.94
N ARG A 548 19.89 30.09 13.45
CA ARG A 548 18.61 30.72 13.07
C ARG A 548 18.72 31.48 11.75
N GLY A 549 19.89 31.98 11.37
CA GLY A 549 20.11 32.74 10.14
C GLY A 549 20.36 31.88 8.88
N ARG A 550 20.27 30.55 8.97
CA ARG A 550 20.52 29.65 7.83
C ARG A 550 19.45 29.81 6.73
N SER A 551 19.87 29.63 5.48
CA SER A 551 18.94 29.58 4.34
C SER A 551 18.07 28.33 4.43
N LEU A 552 16.75 28.50 4.42
CA LEU A 552 15.76 27.43 4.47
C LEU A 552 14.72 27.71 3.39
N ASP A 553 14.68 26.87 2.36
CA ASP A 553 13.82 27.07 1.20
C ASP A 553 12.36 26.68 1.49
N ASP A 554 12.17 25.69 2.37
CA ASP A 554 10.87 25.10 2.70
C ASP A 554 10.22 25.76 3.95
N ALA A 555 8.92 26.10 3.85
CA ALA A 555 8.19 26.77 4.93
C ALA A 555 8.10 25.92 6.20
N LEU A 556 7.98 24.60 6.06
CA LEU A 556 7.91 23.66 7.18
C LEU A 556 9.25 23.63 7.94
N GLN A 557 10.37 23.64 7.23
CA GLN A 557 11.70 23.77 7.85
C GLN A 557 11.84 25.08 8.62
N ARG A 558 11.44 26.21 8.02
CA ARG A 558 11.45 27.51 8.70
C ARG A 558 10.65 27.47 10.00
N LYS A 559 9.40 27.00 9.94
CA LYS A 559 8.55 26.86 11.13
C LYS A 559 9.22 26.01 12.21
N MET A 560 9.81 24.87 11.85
CA MET A 560 10.45 23.95 12.81
C MET A 560 11.72 24.52 13.45
N VAL A 561 12.58 25.15 12.66
CA VAL A 561 13.86 25.72 13.13
C VAL A 561 13.62 26.93 14.05
N HIS A 562 12.58 27.71 13.75
CA HIS A 562 12.19 28.91 14.51
C HIS A 562 11.13 28.66 15.58
N ASP A 563 10.68 27.41 15.78
CA ASP A 563 9.71 27.08 16.83
C ASP A 563 10.31 27.38 18.21
N THR A 564 9.57 28.13 19.03
CA THR A 564 10.02 28.52 20.37
C THR A 564 10.18 27.33 21.32
N ARG A 565 9.60 26.16 20.98
CA ARG A 565 9.71 24.91 21.73
C ARG A 565 10.86 24.03 21.26
N ARG A 566 11.55 24.40 20.19
CA ARG A 566 12.79 23.71 19.78
C ARG A 566 13.79 23.83 20.93
N LEU A 567 14.28 22.69 21.40
CA LEU A 567 15.23 22.63 22.50
C LEU A 567 16.50 23.40 22.15
N SER A 568 17.16 23.93 23.19
CA SER A 568 18.51 24.46 23.05
C SER A 568 19.49 23.34 22.68
N MET A 569 20.67 23.69 22.16
CA MET A 569 21.65 22.67 21.71
C MET A 569 22.05 21.71 22.84
N ALA A 570 22.31 22.22 24.06
CA ALA A 570 22.74 21.37 25.16
C ALA A 570 21.57 20.52 25.70
N ASP A 571 20.37 21.10 25.81
CA ASP A 571 19.18 20.35 26.24
C ASP A 571 18.82 19.25 25.23
N PHE A 572 18.97 19.53 23.94
CA PHE A 572 18.79 18.55 22.87
C PHE A 572 19.76 17.37 22.99
N VAL A 573 21.05 17.65 23.24
CA VAL A 573 22.06 16.60 23.42
C VAL A 573 21.82 15.82 24.72
N ALA A 574 21.41 16.49 25.79
CA ALA A 574 21.02 15.84 27.04
C ALA A 574 19.83 14.88 26.84
N GLU A 575 18.77 15.32 26.13
CA GLU A 575 17.64 14.44 25.78
C GLU A 575 18.03 13.32 24.81
N GLY A 576 19.03 13.54 23.96
CA GLY A 576 19.60 12.52 23.07
C GLY A 576 20.12 11.30 23.82
N GLY A 577 20.68 11.51 25.02
CA GLY A 577 21.09 10.43 25.92
C GLY A 577 19.93 9.66 26.52
N ASP A 578 18.77 10.30 26.72
CA ASP A 578 17.58 9.62 27.21
C ASP A 578 16.99 8.68 26.15
N ARG A 579 17.09 8.95 24.85
CA ARG A 579 16.46 8.14 23.77
C ARG A 579 17.19 6.83 23.41
N ALA A 580 18.41 6.59 23.88
CA ALA A 580 19.31 5.54 23.36
C ALA A 580 19.04 4.07 23.78
N GLY A 581 17.97 3.76 24.53
CA GLY A 581 17.59 2.37 24.85
C GLY A 581 18.50 1.70 25.90
N VAL A 582 17.95 0.67 26.56
CA VAL A 582 18.41 0.13 27.86
C VAL A 582 19.52 -0.95 27.74
N GLU A 583 20.06 -1.26 26.56
CA GLU A 583 20.99 -2.40 26.42
C GLU A 583 22.48 -2.03 26.39
N SER A 584 22.80 -0.75 26.38
CA SER A 584 24.17 -0.30 26.56
C SER A 584 24.15 0.94 27.45
N ALA A 585 24.93 0.91 28.54
CA ALA A 585 25.33 2.09 29.30
C ALA A 585 26.20 3.01 28.43
N GLY A 586 25.67 3.42 27.28
CA GLY A 586 26.37 4.09 26.21
C GLY A 586 26.36 5.59 26.45
N SER A 587 27.55 6.17 26.46
CA SER A 587 27.73 7.61 26.45
C SER A 587 27.08 8.22 25.20
N VAL A 588 26.39 9.37 25.34
CA VAL A 588 25.80 10.09 24.20
C VAL A 588 26.89 10.44 23.20
N THR A 589 26.64 10.23 21.91
CA THR A 589 27.60 10.57 20.88
C THR A 589 27.05 11.55 19.86
N VAL A 590 27.91 12.46 19.41
CA VAL A 590 27.60 13.48 18.40
C VAL A 590 28.53 13.33 17.21
N VAL A 591 28.09 13.82 16.06
CA VAL A 591 28.88 13.95 14.83
C VAL A 591 28.89 15.41 14.40
N LEU A 592 30.00 15.84 13.80
CA LEU A 592 30.24 17.23 13.42
C LEU A 592 30.46 17.35 11.91
N ALA A 593 29.90 18.37 11.28
CA ALA A 593 30.07 18.65 9.86
C ALA A 593 30.47 20.12 9.64
N GLU A 594 31.18 20.42 8.56
CA GLU A 594 31.56 21.80 8.22
C GLU A 594 30.36 22.63 7.75
N THR A 595 29.36 22.00 7.13
CA THR A 595 28.15 22.65 6.62
C THR A 595 26.89 21.93 7.09
N ALA A 596 25.75 22.63 7.10
CA ALA A 596 24.46 22.09 7.56
C ALA A 596 24.03 20.81 6.82
N ASN A 597 24.42 20.68 5.55
CA ASN A 597 24.12 19.53 4.70
C ASN A 597 25.30 18.54 4.59
N GLY A 598 26.44 18.84 5.22
CA GLY A 598 27.70 18.10 5.09
C GLY A 598 27.80 16.79 5.87
N PHE A 599 26.71 16.32 6.50
CA PHE A 599 26.75 15.19 7.42
C PHE A 599 27.05 13.82 6.79
N LEU A 600 27.07 13.70 5.46
CA LEU A 600 27.58 12.52 4.76
C LEU A 600 29.09 12.33 4.95
N LYS A 601 29.83 13.41 5.22
CA LYS A 601 31.28 13.42 5.51
C LYS A 601 31.56 13.90 6.94
N ALA A 602 30.63 13.66 7.86
CA ALA A 602 30.76 14.10 9.24
C ALA A 602 31.97 13.46 9.93
N GLN A 603 32.62 14.22 10.82
CA GLN A 603 33.65 13.76 11.74
C GLN A 603 32.98 13.20 13.01
N GLY A 604 33.57 12.15 13.60
CA GLY A 604 33.07 11.49 14.81
C GLY A 604 32.82 9.98 14.61
N PRO A 605 32.07 9.31 15.49
CA PRO A 605 31.33 9.87 16.64
C PRO A 605 32.24 10.37 17.76
N PHE A 606 31.88 11.48 18.39
CA PHE A 606 32.52 12.01 19.60
C PHE A 606 31.65 11.76 20.82
N THR A 607 32.26 11.29 21.89
CA THR A 607 31.56 11.07 23.16
C THR A 607 31.30 12.39 23.85
N VAL A 608 30.06 12.63 24.25
CA VAL A 608 29.67 13.77 25.08
C VAL A 608 30.05 13.48 26.53
N LEU A 609 30.87 14.35 27.11
CA LEU A 609 31.32 14.26 28.49
C LEU A 609 30.37 14.97 29.44
N ASN A 610 29.90 16.17 29.07
CA ASN A 610 29.00 16.97 29.89
C ASN A 610 28.23 18.01 29.06
N THR A 611 27.15 18.53 29.62
CA THR A 611 26.39 19.67 29.08
C THR A 611 26.57 20.87 30.01
N ILE A 612 26.88 22.04 29.47
CA ILE A 612 27.16 23.28 30.23
C ILE A 612 26.03 24.27 29.97
N GLY A 613 25.15 24.42 30.96
CA GLY A 613 23.93 25.21 30.80
C GLY A 613 23.06 24.69 29.66
N SER A 614 22.40 25.59 28.93
CA SER A 614 21.56 25.27 27.77
C SER A 614 22.29 25.41 26.42
N SER A 615 23.48 26.03 26.38
CA SER A 615 24.10 26.46 25.12
C SER A 615 25.40 25.76 24.77
N ALA A 616 26.00 24.95 25.64
CA ALA A 616 27.30 24.34 25.37
C ALA A 616 27.39 22.85 25.72
N VAL A 617 28.18 22.12 24.95
CA VAL A 617 28.41 20.68 25.09
C VAL A 617 29.91 20.42 25.10
N GLU A 618 30.39 19.68 26.10
CA GLU A 618 31.77 19.23 26.21
C GLU A 618 31.89 17.82 25.61
N ILE A 619 32.84 17.65 24.68
CA ILE A 619 33.10 16.37 23.99
C ILE A 619 34.52 15.89 24.23
N ASP A 620 34.69 14.57 24.14
CA ASP A 620 35.99 13.91 24.07
C ASP A 620 36.51 13.90 22.63
N SER A 621 37.72 14.44 22.44
CA SER A 621 38.39 14.54 21.14
C SER A 621 39.78 13.89 21.11
N GLU A 622 40.08 12.97 22.04
CA GLU A 622 41.41 12.40 22.27
C GLU A 622 42.11 11.87 21.00
N TYR A 623 41.35 11.46 19.98
CA TYR A 623 41.85 10.83 18.75
C TYR A 623 41.85 11.71 17.48
N GLN A 624 41.36 12.96 17.51
CA GLN A 624 41.28 13.84 16.32
C GLN A 624 42.04 15.16 16.47
N ARG A 625 42.99 15.42 15.56
CA ARG A 625 43.94 16.55 15.66
C ARG A 625 43.40 17.92 15.23
N LYS A 626 42.30 18.03 14.46
CA LYS A 626 41.76 19.34 14.03
C LYS A 626 40.25 19.30 13.78
N LEU A 627 39.48 19.87 14.71
CA LEU A 627 38.05 20.13 14.54
C LEU A 627 37.84 21.49 13.83
N PRO A 628 36.74 21.65 13.06
CA PRO A 628 36.36 22.96 12.53
C PRO A 628 36.12 23.98 13.65
N GLU A 629 36.63 25.20 13.52
CA GLU A 629 36.36 26.29 14.47
C GLU A 629 34.87 26.67 14.51
N ARG A 630 34.19 26.52 13.38
CA ARG A 630 32.73 26.61 13.25
C ARG A 630 32.22 25.43 12.46
N GLY A 631 31.05 24.93 12.81
CA GLY A 631 30.45 23.81 12.11
C GLY A 631 29.03 23.54 12.58
N TRP A 632 28.56 22.33 12.30
CA TRP A 632 27.22 21.86 12.61
C TRP A 632 27.29 20.57 13.41
N LEU A 633 26.49 20.49 14.46
CA LEU A 633 26.37 19.36 15.36
C LEU A 633 25.05 18.62 15.14
N ARG A 634 25.11 17.30 15.20
CA ARG A 634 23.95 16.40 15.26
C ARG A 634 24.26 15.19 16.13
N LEU A 635 23.24 14.54 16.69
CA LEU A 635 23.42 13.23 17.34
C LEU A 635 23.88 12.18 16.32
N ALA A 636 24.78 11.29 16.74
CA ALA A 636 25.26 10.21 15.89
C ALA A 636 24.13 9.23 15.53
N SER A 637 23.17 9.03 16.44
CA SER A 637 21.98 8.19 16.23
C SER A 637 21.06 8.66 15.09
N ASP A 638 21.15 9.93 14.68
CA ASP A 638 20.35 10.47 13.58
C ASP A 638 20.99 10.22 12.19
N ALA A 639 22.17 9.57 12.14
CA ALA A 639 22.85 9.28 10.87
C ALA A 639 22.05 8.33 9.96
N GLY A 640 21.35 7.35 10.55
CA GLY A 640 20.50 6.39 9.82
C GLY A 640 19.15 6.97 9.37
N THR A 641 18.70 8.08 9.96
CA THR A 641 17.35 8.63 9.74
C THR A 641 17.13 9.11 8.32
N MET A 642 18.09 9.83 7.72
CA MET A 642 17.92 10.37 6.37
C MET A 642 17.90 9.27 5.29
N PRO A 643 18.81 8.27 5.31
CA PRO A 643 18.67 7.09 4.47
C PRO A 643 17.31 6.38 4.64
N GLN A 644 16.80 6.25 5.87
CA GLN A 644 15.50 5.63 6.11
C GLN A 644 14.35 6.44 5.49
N ILE A 645 14.35 7.77 5.64
CA ILE A 645 13.35 8.65 5.01
C ILE A 645 13.40 8.54 3.47
N ASN A 646 14.59 8.44 2.88
CA ASN A 646 14.73 8.28 1.43
C ASN A 646 14.14 6.95 0.93
N ARG A 647 14.36 5.84 1.66
CA ARG A 647 13.71 4.56 1.34
C ARG A 647 12.19 4.62 1.47
N GLN A 648 11.67 5.36 2.45
CA GLN A 648 10.24 5.60 2.58
C GLN A 648 9.69 6.43 1.40
N ALA A 649 10.45 7.43 0.93
CA ALA A 649 10.09 8.22 -0.24
C ALA A 649 10.07 7.39 -1.53
N GLU A 650 11.03 6.48 -1.71
CA GLU A 650 11.03 5.49 -2.80
C GLU A 650 9.78 4.60 -2.72
N ALA A 651 9.47 4.04 -1.55
CA ALA A 651 8.27 3.24 -1.36
C ALA A 651 6.97 4.02 -1.62
N ARG A 652 6.91 5.31 -1.26
CA ARG A 652 5.79 6.20 -1.61
C ARG A 652 5.64 6.37 -3.11
N ALA A 653 6.75 6.49 -3.85
CA ALA A 653 6.71 6.60 -5.31
C ALA A 653 6.22 5.29 -5.95
N GLU A 654 6.69 4.14 -5.45
CA GLU A 654 6.22 2.83 -5.89
C GLU A 654 4.73 2.62 -5.58
N LEU A 655 4.24 3.07 -4.42
CA LEU A 655 2.84 2.95 -4.02
C LEU A 655 1.87 3.62 -4.99
N GLU A 656 2.26 4.76 -5.58
CA GLU A 656 1.44 5.46 -6.59
C GLU A 656 1.19 4.58 -7.83
N THR A 657 2.17 3.77 -8.21
CA THR A 657 2.05 2.82 -9.33
C THR A 657 1.25 1.56 -8.95
N GLN A 658 1.19 1.22 -7.67
CA GLN A 658 0.49 0.03 -7.16
C GLN A 658 -0.94 0.33 -6.72
N ARG A 659 -1.78 0.67 -7.71
CA ARG A 659 -3.18 1.03 -7.48
C ARG A 659 -3.99 -0.01 -6.72
N ALA A 660 -3.74 -1.29 -6.96
CA ALA A 660 -4.41 -2.39 -6.26
C ALA A 660 -4.21 -2.30 -4.74
N LEU A 661 -2.96 -2.10 -4.31
CA LEU A 661 -2.60 -1.91 -2.90
C LEU A 661 -3.23 -0.63 -2.35
N LEU A 662 -3.03 0.49 -3.03
CA LEU A 662 -3.53 1.80 -2.58
C LEU A 662 -5.05 1.78 -2.38
N ARG A 663 -5.79 1.20 -3.34
CA ARG A 663 -7.23 1.04 -3.25
C ARG A 663 -7.64 0.11 -2.09
N GLN A 664 -6.94 -0.99 -1.85
CA GLN A 664 -7.24 -1.87 -0.71
C GLN A 664 -6.95 -1.21 0.65
N LEU A 665 -5.92 -0.36 0.74
CA LEU A 665 -5.63 0.39 1.98
C LEU A 665 -6.72 1.43 2.29
N ARG A 666 -7.32 2.04 1.27
CA ARG A 666 -8.36 3.06 1.44
C ARG A 666 -9.77 2.47 1.54
N ARG A 667 -10.09 1.51 0.69
CA ARG A 667 -11.41 0.87 0.57
C ARG A 667 -11.24 -0.65 0.50
N PRO A 668 -10.95 -1.28 1.64
CA PRO A 668 -10.68 -2.71 1.68
C PRO A 668 -11.96 -3.48 1.34
N LYS A 669 -11.89 -4.35 0.33
CA LYS A 669 -13.02 -5.21 -0.07
C LYS A 669 -12.64 -6.66 0.16
N ALA A 670 -13.50 -7.41 0.86
CA ALA A 670 -13.30 -8.83 1.03
C ALA A 670 -13.26 -9.52 -0.33
N ARG A 671 -12.30 -10.43 -0.48
CA ARG A 671 -12.15 -11.29 -1.65
C ARG A 671 -11.96 -12.72 -1.14
N PRO A 672 -13.06 -13.41 -0.81
CA PRO A 672 -12.98 -14.75 -0.27
C PRO A 672 -12.41 -15.72 -1.32
N VAL A 673 -11.39 -16.47 -0.93
CA VAL A 673 -10.81 -17.58 -1.68
C VAL A 673 -11.58 -18.83 -1.31
N LEU A 674 -12.24 -19.47 -2.28
CA LEU A 674 -13.13 -20.63 -2.07
C LEU A 674 -12.38 -21.97 -1.93
N ASP A 675 -11.19 -21.95 -1.37
CA ASP A 675 -10.32 -23.11 -1.31
C ASP A 675 -10.59 -23.93 -0.06
N LYS A 676 -11.17 -25.13 -0.26
CA LYS A 676 -11.53 -26.07 0.81
C LYS A 676 -10.31 -26.62 1.56
N GLN A 677 -9.09 -26.46 1.02
CA GLN A 677 -7.89 -26.90 1.73
C GLN A 677 -7.71 -26.21 3.09
N TRP A 678 -8.37 -25.07 3.30
CA TRP A 678 -8.30 -24.31 4.54
C TRP A 678 -9.39 -24.66 5.57
N ASP A 679 -10.34 -25.56 5.28
CA ASP A 679 -11.44 -25.85 6.22
C ASP A 679 -10.97 -26.49 7.54
N GLY A 680 -9.84 -27.20 7.51
CA GLY A 680 -9.19 -27.76 8.70
C GLY A 680 -8.08 -26.88 9.29
N ALA A 681 -7.88 -25.68 8.72
CA ALA A 681 -6.79 -24.80 9.10
C ALA A 681 -6.92 -24.31 10.55
N GLY A 682 -5.79 -24.19 11.23
CA GLY A 682 -5.73 -23.74 12.63
C GLY A 682 -6.23 -24.74 13.66
N SER A 683 -6.48 -26.00 13.30
CA SER A 683 -7.00 -27.06 14.21
C SER A 683 -6.15 -27.31 15.47
N GLY A 684 -4.87 -26.92 15.47
CA GLY A 684 -4.01 -26.97 16.65
C GLY A 684 -4.15 -25.80 17.62
N LEU A 685 -5.04 -24.83 17.34
CA LEU A 685 -5.29 -23.66 18.18
C LEU A 685 -6.60 -23.81 18.96
N GLU A 686 -6.67 -23.19 20.13
CA GLU A 686 -7.87 -23.16 20.95
C GLU A 686 -8.76 -21.96 20.64
N GLY A 687 -10.04 -22.07 20.97
CA GLY A 687 -10.98 -20.94 21.02
C GLY A 687 -11.20 -20.25 19.66
N GLU A 688 -11.03 -18.93 19.59
CA GLU A 688 -11.17 -18.15 18.34
C GLU A 688 -10.03 -18.39 17.33
N GLY A 689 -8.94 -19.07 17.72
CA GLY A 689 -7.74 -19.27 16.89
C GLY A 689 -7.97 -19.94 15.54
N PRO A 690 -8.64 -21.12 15.47
CA PRO A 690 -8.92 -21.80 14.21
C PRO A 690 -9.70 -20.93 13.22
N ALA A 691 -10.78 -20.29 13.67
CA ALA A 691 -11.58 -19.40 12.84
C ALA A 691 -10.77 -18.20 12.33
N ALA A 692 -9.88 -17.64 13.15
CA ALA A 692 -9.00 -16.55 12.75
C ALA A 692 -8.00 -16.98 11.66
N VAL A 693 -7.36 -18.15 11.81
CA VAL A 693 -6.46 -18.71 10.78
C VAL A 693 -7.21 -18.93 9.47
N GLN A 694 -8.41 -19.53 9.53
CA GLN A 694 -9.24 -19.76 8.35
C GLN A 694 -9.60 -18.45 7.64
N GLN A 695 -10.00 -17.42 8.38
CA GLN A 695 -10.31 -16.11 7.80
C GLN A 695 -9.08 -15.45 7.17
N ILE A 696 -7.92 -15.51 7.81
CA ILE A 696 -6.67 -15.00 7.24
C ILE A 696 -6.39 -15.70 5.90
N LEU A 697 -6.46 -17.03 5.87
CA LEU A 697 -6.10 -17.85 4.71
C LEU A 697 -7.12 -17.77 3.57
N LYS A 698 -8.41 -17.64 3.90
CA LYS A 698 -9.50 -17.51 2.92
C LYS A 698 -9.69 -16.07 2.40
N GLN A 699 -8.86 -15.09 2.74
CA GLN A 699 -8.97 -13.72 2.21
C GLN A 699 -7.81 -13.38 1.28
N GLY A 700 -8.13 -13.07 0.01
CA GLY A 700 -7.16 -13.04 -1.09
C GLY A 700 -6.40 -11.74 -1.30
N ALA A 701 -6.97 -10.57 -0.96
CA ALA A 701 -6.33 -9.27 -1.23
C ALA A 701 -5.67 -8.64 0.00
N LEU A 702 -6.46 -8.09 0.92
CA LEU A 702 -5.99 -7.51 2.17
C LEU A 702 -6.74 -8.17 3.33
N PHE A 703 -6.07 -8.39 4.46
CA PHE A 703 -6.71 -8.78 5.71
C PHE A 703 -6.14 -7.99 6.88
N ALA A 704 -6.98 -7.53 7.81
CA ALA A 704 -6.54 -6.83 9.00
C ALA A 704 -6.90 -7.62 10.27
N LEU A 705 -5.90 -8.00 11.07
CA LEU A 705 -6.09 -8.67 12.35
C LEU A 705 -5.77 -7.71 13.49
N GLN A 706 -6.77 -7.37 14.30
CA GLN A 706 -6.56 -6.70 15.57
C GLN A 706 -6.39 -7.74 16.67
N GLY A 707 -5.27 -7.65 17.39
CA GLY A 707 -4.95 -8.54 18.50
C GLY A 707 -4.74 -7.77 19.81
N PRO A 708 -5.77 -7.60 20.64
CA PRO A 708 -5.62 -7.07 22.00
C PRO A 708 -4.59 -7.85 22.85
N PRO A 709 -4.13 -7.30 23.99
CA PRO A 709 -3.12 -7.93 24.82
C PRO A 709 -3.52 -9.34 25.24
N GLY A 710 -2.62 -10.32 25.06
CA GLY A 710 -2.83 -11.70 25.49
C GLY A 710 -3.75 -12.54 24.60
N THR A 711 -4.20 -12.04 23.44
CA THR A 711 -5.10 -12.77 22.52
C THR A 711 -4.39 -13.78 21.60
N GLY A 712 -3.07 -13.84 21.61
CA GLY A 712 -2.31 -14.78 20.79
C GLY A 712 -2.15 -14.37 19.32
N LYS A 713 -2.23 -13.08 18.99
CA LYS A 713 -2.10 -12.57 17.60
C LYS A 713 -0.90 -13.12 16.82
N THR A 714 0.28 -13.18 17.46
CA THR A 714 1.52 -13.70 16.85
C THR A 714 1.43 -15.21 16.64
N GLU A 715 0.73 -15.93 17.53
CA GLU A 715 0.51 -17.37 17.43
C GLU A 715 -0.41 -17.74 16.27
N VAL A 716 -1.55 -17.04 16.16
CA VAL A 716 -2.50 -17.17 15.05
C VAL A 716 -1.79 -16.86 13.72
N THR A 717 -1.01 -15.78 13.67
CA THR A 717 -0.27 -15.37 12.47
C THR A 717 0.78 -16.41 12.09
N ALA A 718 1.56 -16.91 13.04
CA ALA A 718 2.57 -17.93 12.79
C ALA A 718 1.96 -19.24 12.29
N GLN A 719 0.81 -19.64 12.85
CA GLN A 719 0.07 -20.82 12.39
C GLN A 719 -0.42 -20.65 10.94
N ALA A 720 -1.03 -19.52 10.61
CA ALA A 720 -1.50 -19.23 9.25
C ALA A 720 -0.34 -19.26 8.24
N VAL A 721 0.81 -18.66 8.57
CA VAL A 721 2.00 -18.68 7.71
C VAL A 721 2.53 -20.10 7.52
N ALA A 722 2.65 -20.87 8.61
CA ALA A 722 3.18 -22.23 8.54
C ALA A 722 2.30 -23.15 7.69
N GLU A 723 0.97 -23.06 7.84
CA GLU A 723 0.01 -23.81 7.02
C GLU A 723 0.02 -23.35 5.57
N TYR A 724 0.06 -22.04 5.31
CA TYR A 724 0.14 -21.49 3.96
C TYR A 724 1.38 -21.96 3.20
N VAL A 725 2.56 -21.85 3.81
CA VAL A 725 3.83 -22.27 3.20
C VAL A 725 3.89 -23.79 3.08
N THR A 726 3.21 -24.52 3.97
CA THR A 726 3.14 -25.98 3.87
C THR A 726 2.29 -26.44 2.70
N ALA A 727 1.13 -25.82 2.48
CA ALA A 727 0.28 -26.07 1.33
C ALA A 727 0.86 -25.50 0.03
N LYS A 728 1.60 -24.38 0.10
CA LYS A 728 2.20 -23.71 -1.06
C LYS A 728 3.72 -23.52 -0.88
N PRO A 729 4.55 -24.58 -1.00
CA PRO A 729 6.00 -24.52 -0.73
C PRO A 729 6.77 -23.51 -1.60
N ARG A 730 6.29 -23.25 -2.81
CA ARG A 730 6.88 -22.30 -3.77
C ARG A 730 6.46 -20.85 -3.52
N ALA A 731 5.52 -20.61 -2.60
CA ALA A 731 5.07 -19.25 -2.33
C ALA A 731 6.15 -18.46 -1.58
N ARG A 732 6.63 -17.39 -2.20
CA ARG A 732 7.40 -16.32 -1.55
C ARG A 732 6.52 -15.51 -0.57
N VAL A 733 6.89 -15.49 0.70
CA VAL A 733 6.24 -14.77 1.80
C VAL A 733 7.24 -13.83 2.45
N LEU A 734 6.85 -12.56 2.59
CA LEU A 734 7.61 -11.55 3.33
C LEU A 734 6.90 -11.29 4.66
N LEU A 735 7.60 -11.57 5.76
CA LEU A 735 7.18 -11.22 7.10
C LEU A 735 7.97 -9.99 7.55
N SER A 736 7.24 -8.97 7.98
CA SER A 736 7.79 -7.68 8.39
C SER A 736 7.23 -7.24 9.72
N ALA A 737 8.02 -6.47 10.45
CA ALA A 737 7.58 -5.77 11.65
C ALA A 737 8.36 -4.48 11.83
N GLN A 738 7.82 -3.55 12.61
CA GLN A 738 8.45 -2.26 12.87
C GLN A 738 9.72 -2.39 13.75
N SER A 739 9.77 -3.35 14.66
CA SER A 739 10.91 -3.61 15.55
C SER A 739 11.59 -4.96 15.29
N HIS A 740 12.87 -5.05 15.65
CA HIS A 740 13.63 -6.30 15.56
C HIS A 740 13.05 -7.39 16.47
N ASP A 741 12.72 -7.07 17.72
CA ASP A 741 12.18 -8.04 18.69
C ASP A 741 10.86 -8.68 18.24
N ALA A 742 9.94 -7.88 17.67
CA ALA A 742 8.67 -8.40 17.18
C ALA A 742 8.90 -9.35 15.99
N LEU A 743 9.77 -8.94 15.07
CA LEU A 743 10.12 -9.74 13.90
C LEU A 743 10.80 -11.06 14.29
N ASP A 744 11.73 -11.03 15.24
CA ASP A 744 12.48 -12.21 15.67
C ASP A 744 11.57 -13.21 16.40
N ASN A 745 10.67 -12.72 17.28
CA ASN A 745 9.66 -13.56 17.94
C ASN A 745 8.68 -14.21 16.93
N LEU A 746 8.22 -13.46 15.92
CA LEU A 746 7.41 -14.04 14.85
C LEU A 746 8.19 -15.04 14.01
N ALA A 747 9.45 -14.74 13.69
CA ALA A 747 10.31 -15.61 12.91
C ALA A 747 10.54 -16.94 13.62
N GLU A 748 10.88 -16.90 14.92
CA GLU A 748 11.07 -18.08 15.74
C GLU A 748 9.85 -19.00 15.70
N ARG A 749 8.64 -18.49 15.98
CA ARG A 749 7.41 -19.30 15.98
C ARG A 749 7.09 -19.90 14.62
N VAL A 750 7.26 -19.14 13.55
CA VAL A 750 7.05 -19.63 12.18
C VAL A 750 8.05 -20.76 11.87
N LEU A 751 9.33 -20.54 12.20
CA LEU A 751 10.39 -21.52 11.96
C LEU A 751 10.19 -22.79 12.81
N ASP A 752 9.74 -22.67 14.07
CA ASP A 752 9.43 -23.80 14.94
C ASP A 752 8.28 -24.64 14.39
N LYS A 753 7.17 -24.00 14.00
CA LYS A 753 6.01 -24.68 13.40
C LYS A 753 6.36 -25.37 12.08
N LEU A 754 7.35 -24.86 11.35
CA LEU A 754 7.89 -25.47 10.13
C LEU A 754 8.99 -26.51 10.41
N GLY A 755 9.39 -26.71 11.68
CA GLY A 755 10.46 -27.64 12.06
C GLY A 755 11.85 -27.24 11.57
N MET A 756 12.11 -25.95 11.40
CA MET A 756 13.36 -25.42 10.82
C MET A 756 14.41 -25.05 11.89
N THR A 757 14.01 -24.73 13.11
CA THR A 757 14.88 -24.26 14.21
C THR A 757 15.86 -25.32 14.73
N SER A 758 15.42 -26.57 14.86
CA SER A 758 16.23 -27.71 15.34
C SER A 758 17.42 -28.08 14.43
N SER A 759 17.51 -27.45 13.26
CA SER A 759 18.55 -27.68 12.26
C SER A 759 19.77 -26.75 12.41
N GLY A 760 19.73 -25.77 13.34
CA GLY A 760 20.79 -24.77 13.50
C GLY A 760 21.01 -23.93 12.23
N GLY A 761 19.93 -23.57 11.53
CA GLY A 761 19.97 -22.85 10.24
C GLY A 761 20.31 -23.71 9.02
N ARG A 762 20.42 -25.03 9.17
CA ARG A 762 20.51 -25.95 8.02
C ARG A 762 19.13 -26.08 7.38
N PRO A 763 19.00 -26.03 6.04
CA PRO A 763 17.71 -26.29 5.39
C PRO A 763 17.30 -27.76 5.67
N ALA A 764 16.28 -27.95 6.52
CA ALA A 764 15.75 -29.26 6.89
C ALA A 764 15.22 -30.05 5.68
N ARG A 765 14.72 -29.31 4.68
CA ARG A 765 14.35 -29.79 3.35
C ARG A 765 14.77 -28.73 2.32
N LEU A 766 15.22 -29.18 1.15
CA LEU A 766 15.68 -28.30 0.05
C LEU A 766 14.55 -27.54 -0.65
N ASP A 767 13.29 -27.77 -0.25
CA ASP A 767 12.10 -27.11 -0.81
C ASP A 767 11.76 -25.78 -0.12
N ARG A 768 12.39 -25.46 1.03
CA ARG A 768 12.12 -24.24 1.81
C ARG A 768 13.41 -23.58 2.26
N LEU A 769 13.55 -22.28 1.99
CA LEU A 769 14.68 -21.45 2.35
C LEU A 769 14.20 -20.16 3.03
N ALA A 770 14.53 -20.02 4.31
CA ALA A 770 14.21 -18.85 5.11
C ALA A 770 15.43 -17.94 5.28
N LEU A 771 15.20 -16.62 5.25
CA LEU A 771 16.24 -15.60 5.49
C LEU A 771 15.78 -14.52 6.45
N ARG A 772 16.68 -14.13 7.36
CA ARG A 772 16.54 -12.95 8.22
C ARG A 772 17.40 -11.81 7.67
N ILE A 773 16.77 -10.79 7.11
CA ILE A 773 17.40 -9.63 6.48
C ILE A 773 17.51 -8.48 7.47
N GLU A 774 18.70 -7.88 7.56
CA GLU A 774 18.99 -6.72 8.39
C GLU A 774 19.30 -5.50 7.50
N PRO A 775 18.98 -4.27 7.96
CA PRO A 775 19.42 -3.07 7.28
C PRO A 775 20.96 -2.98 7.36
N GLY A 776 21.62 -2.64 6.24
CA GLY A 776 23.08 -2.66 6.16
C GLY A 776 23.79 -1.64 7.09
N ARG A 777 24.97 -2.07 7.58
CA ARG A 777 26.01 -1.39 8.41
C ARG A 777 25.86 -1.40 9.94
N GLU A 778 24.67 -1.40 10.50
CA GLU A 778 24.50 -1.47 11.96
C GLU A 778 24.36 -2.92 12.42
N ARG A 779 25.11 -3.31 13.47
CA ARG A 779 24.94 -4.62 14.12
C ARG A 779 23.82 -4.46 15.14
N HIS A 780 22.63 -4.92 14.80
CA HIS A 780 21.56 -5.06 15.78
C HIS A 780 21.73 -6.39 16.52
N HIS A 781 21.26 -6.46 17.77
CA HIS A 781 21.11 -7.75 18.42
C HIS A 781 20.00 -8.50 17.68
N VAL A 782 20.34 -9.65 17.10
CA VAL A 782 19.39 -10.59 16.50
C VAL A 782 19.36 -11.79 17.41
N ASP A 783 18.16 -12.28 17.71
CA ASP A 783 17.99 -13.47 18.53
C ASP A 783 18.86 -14.62 18.01
N GLU A 784 19.62 -15.30 18.90
CA GLU A 784 20.53 -16.38 18.50
C GLU A 784 19.83 -17.50 17.74
N ARG A 785 18.55 -17.78 18.06
CA ARG A 785 17.73 -18.82 17.39
C ARG A 785 17.44 -18.44 15.94
N VAL A 786 17.30 -17.15 15.64
CA VAL A 786 17.01 -16.64 14.29
C VAL A 786 18.28 -16.23 13.54
N ALA A 787 19.38 -15.94 14.24
CA ALA A 787 20.64 -15.50 13.66
C ALA A 787 21.21 -16.50 12.64
N ALA A 788 20.94 -17.79 12.81
CA ALA A 788 21.33 -18.84 11.87
C ALA A 788 20.76 -18.64 10.45
N PHE A 789 19.65 -17.89 10.32
CA PHE A 789 18.99 -17.58 9.06
C PHE A 789 19.47 -16.28 8.41
N GLN A 790 20.50 -15.61 8.96
CA GLN A 790 21.15 -14.48 8.28
C GLN A 790 21.78 -14.94 6.94
N PRO A 791 21.72 -14.14 5.85
CA PRO A 791 22.24 -14.54 4.54
C PRO A 791 23.69 -15.02 4.54
N ARG A 792 24.54 -14.44 5.40
CA ARG A 792 25.93 -14.88 5.56
C ARG A 792 26.02 -16.27 6.18
N ARG A 793 25.30 -16.52 7.28
CA ARG A 793 25.30 -17.81 7.99
C ARG A 793 24.67 -18.92 7.15
N VAL A 794 23.60 -18.61 6.41
CA VAL A 794 23.00 -19.55 5.46
C VAL A 794 23.98 -19.92 4.35
N ALA A 795 24.72 -18.96 3.78
CA ALA A 795 25.75 -19.25 2.78
C ALA A 795 26.89 -20.12 3.35
N ASP A 796 27.36 -19.83 4.57
CA ASP A 796 28.37 -20.66 5.25
C ASP A 796 27.85 -22.08 5.55
N GLY A 797 26.56 -22.21 5.89
CA GLY A 797 25.86 -23.48 6.05
C GLY A 797 25.80 -24.27 4.74
N LEU A 798 25.46 -23.63 3.62
CA LEU A 798 25.43 -24.25 2.29
C LEU A 798 26.82 -24.72 1.83
N ILE A 799 27.87 -23.93 2.11
CA ILE A 799 29.27 -24.33 1.84
C ILE A 799 29.61 -25.57 2.65
N SER A 800 29.30 -25.58 3.95
CA SER A 800 29.60 -26.70 4.86
C SER A 800 28.86 -27.97 4.46
N TYR A 801 27.58 -27.84 4.08
CA TYR A 801 26.75 -28.95 3.58
C TYR A 801 27.30 -29.52 2.28
N SER A 802 27.56 -28.66 1.29
CA SER A 802 28.07 -29.06 -0.03
C SER A 802 29.44 -29.72 0.09
N THR A 803 30.31 -29.20 0.95
CA THR A 803 31.62 -29.78 1.26
C THR A 803 31.48 -31.19 1.84
N SER A 804 30.59 -31.36 2.83
CA SER A 804 30.37 -32.65 3.48
C SER A 804 29.80 -33.69 2.52
N ARG A 805 28.80 -33.31 1.70
CA ARG A 805 28.21 -34.16 0.65
C ARG A 805 29.23 -34.57 -0.42
N ALA A 806 30.02 -33.62 -0.91
CA ALA A 806 31.02 -33.89 -1.94
C ALA A 806 32.13 -34.81 -1.41
N ARG A 807 32.62 -34.59 -0.18
CA ARG A 807 33.59 -35.50 0.46
C ARG A 807 33.01 -36.90 0.70
N GLN A 808 31.76 -37.00 1.14
CA GLN A 808 31.09 -38.29 1.31
C GLN A 808 30.93 -39.01 -0.03
N TRP A 809 30.55 -38.29 -1.09
CA TRP A 809 30.42 -38.85 -2.43
C TRP A 809 31.78 -39.36 -2.96
N LEU A 810 32.85 -38.58 -2.79
CA LEU A 810 34.21 -39.01 -3.16
C LEU A 810 34.66 -40.26 -2.39
N ALA A 811 34.27 -40.39 -1.12
CA ALA A 811 34.62 -41.54 -0.29
C ALA A 811 33.84 -42.81 -0.65
N THR A 812 32.58 -42.68 -1.07
CA THR A 812 31.65 -43.82 -1.20
C THR A 812 31.31 -44.21 -2.64
N ARG A 813 31.35 -43.27 -3.59
CA ARG A 813 30.83 -43.48 -4.97
C ARG A 813 31.83 -43.15 -6.07
N ARG A 814 33.03 -42.70 -5.73
CA ARG A 814 34.09 -42.41 -6.71
C ARG A 814 34.37 -43.60 -7.64
N ALA A 815 34.36 -44.82 -7.12
CA ALA A 815 34.59 -46.03 -7.89
C ALA A 815 33.48 -46.33 -8.92
N GLU A 816 32.23 -45.92 -8.64
CA GLU A 816 31.08 -46.12 -9.54
C GLU A 816 31.12 -45.17 -10.74
N ARG A 817 31.64 -43.94 -10.56
CA ARG A 817 31.70 -42.90 -11.60
C ARG A 817 33.03 -42.13 -11.56
N PRO A 818 34.14 -42.73 -12.04
CA PRO A 818 35.47 -42.13 -11.93
C PRO A 818 35.62 -40.80 -12.66
N TRP A 819 34.93 -40.64 -13.80
CA TRP A 819 34.96 -39.43 -14.62
C TRP A 819 34.37 -38.19 -13.93
N LEU A 820 33.51 -38.38 -12.93
CA LEU A 820 32.89 -37.27 -12.18
C LEU A 820 33.78 -36.80 -11.02
N ALA A 821 34.78 -37.60 -10.60
CA ALA A 821 35.63 -37.27 -9.46
C ALA A 821 36.42 -35.95 -9.64
N PRO A 822 37.05 -35.67 -10.80
CA PRO A 822 37.70 -34.38 -11.05
C PRO A 822 36.73 -33.21 -10.92
N VAL A 823 35.51 -33.34 -11.45
CA VAL A 823 34.46 -32.29 -11.38
C VAL A 823 34.06 -32.02 -9.92
N VAL A 824 33.92 -33.07 -9.09
CA VAL A 824 33.58 -32.92 -7.68
C VAL A 824 34.74 -32.33 -6.85
N GLU A 825 35.98 -32.68 -7.19
CA GLU A 825 37.20 -32.10 -6.59
C GLU A 825 37.34 -30.62 -6.95
N ASP A 826 37.11 -30.25 -8.22
CA ASP A 826 37.07 -28.85 -8.68
C ASP A 826 35.97 -28.06 -7.97
N TRP A 827 34.79 -28.64 -7.82
CA TRP A 827 33.69 -28.02 -7.11
C TRP A 827 34.05 -27.78 -5.63
N LEU A 828 34.66 -28.75 -4.96
CA LEU A 828 35.16 -28.62 -3.59
C LEU A 828 36.18 -27.48 -3.43
N ALA A 829 37.08 -27.31 -4.41
CA ALA A 829 38.05 -26.22 -4.41
C ALA A 829 37.40 -24.84 -4.59
N ALA A 830 36.30 -24.74 -5.34
CA ALA A 830 35.59 -23.49 -5.61
C ALA A 830 34.61 -23.05 -4.50
N LEU A 831 34.15 -23.97 -3.63
CA LEU A 831 33.16 -23.65 -2.60
C LEU A 831 33.57 -22.52 -1.63
N PRO A 832 34.80 -22.45 -1.10
CA PRO A 832 35.18 -21.40 -0.14
C PRO A 832 35.16 -19.98 -0.71
N THR A 833 35.46 -19.82 -2.00
CA THR A 833 35.48 -18.52 -2.70
C THR A 833 34.09 -18.11 -3.20
N SER A 834 33.15 -19.06 -3.26
CA SER A 834 31.79 -18.85 -3.79
C SER A 834 30.80 -18.23 -2.78
N ARG A 835 31.24 -17.84 -1.57
CA ARG A 835 30.34 -17.32 -0.51
C ARG A 835 29.45 -16.16 -0.96
N LEU A 836 30.01 -15.19 -1.69
CA LEU A 836 29.25 -14.02 -2.13
C LEU A 836 28.15 -14.41 -3.12
N GLU A 837 28.46 -15.32 -4.04
CA GLU A 837 27.53 -15.84 -5.04
C GLU A 837 26.43 -16.68 -4.39
N LEU A 838 26.80 -17.60 -3.49
CA LEU A 838 25.84 -18.41 -2.74
C LEU A 838 24.92 -17.55 -1.88
N ARG A 839 25.43 -16.48 -1.27
CA ARG A 839 24.61 -15.51 -0.54
C ARG A 839 23.58 -14.87 -1.47
N ARG A 840 23.98 -14.40 -2.65
CA ARG A 840 23.05 -13.80 -3.63
C ARG A 840 22.00 -14.81 -4.09
N ARG A 841 22.40 -16.03 -4.44
CA ARG A 841 21.48 -17.10 -4.84
C ARG A 841 20.50 -17.48 -3.74
N ALA A 842 20.97 -17.55 -2.49
CA ALA A 842 20.10 -17.81 -1.34
C ALA A 842 19.06 -16.69 -1.18
N GLN A 843 19.44 -15.42 -1.35
CA GLN A 843 18.50 -14.30 -1.32
C GLN A 843 17.44 -14.39 -2.42
N THR A 844 17.84 -14.73 -3.65
CA THR A 844 16.90 -14.90 -4.77
C THR A 844 15.99 -16.13 -4.60
N ALA A 845 16.51 -17.23 -4.04
CA ALA A 845 15.78 -18.48 -3.88
C ALA A 845 14.92 -18.54 -2.61
N ALA A 846 15.07 -17.60 -1.67
CA ALA A 846 14.34 -17.63 -0.41
C ALA A 846 12.83 -17.46 -0.64
N ASN A 847 12.06 -18.41 -0.10
CA ASN A 847 10.61 -18.36 -0.08
C ASN A 847 10.07 -17.75 1.21
N LEU A 848 10.83 -17.74 2.31
CA LEU A 848 10.47 -17.05 3.54
C LEU A 848 11.49 -15.96 3.85
N ILE A 849 11.04 -14.70 3.88
CA ILE A 849 11.93 -13.58 4.19
C ILE A 849 11.38 -12.83 5.41
N PHE A 850 12.22 -12.64 6.42
CA PHE A 850 11.96 -11.85 7.61
C PHE A 850 12.79 -10.56 7.53
N ALA A 851 12.14 -9.41 7.40
CA ALA A 851 12.82 -8.12 7.29
C ALA A 851 12.05 -7.04 8.05
N THR A 852 12.73 -6.16 8.78
CA THR A 852 12.04 -5.02 9.40
C THR A 852 11.47 -4.10 8.32
N THR A 853 10.46 -3.29 8.65
CA THR A 853 9.85 -2.33 7.69
C THR A 853 10.93 -1.49 6.98
N GLY A 854 11.89 -0.95 7.74
CA GLY A 854 13.02 -0.17 7.22
C GLY A 854 14.07 -0.95 6.41
N ALA A 855 14.06 -2.28 6.48
CA ALA A 855 14.94 -3.16 5.71
C ALA A 855 14.27 -3.76 4.47
N ALA A 856 12.94 -3.69 4.35
CA ALA A 856 12.15 -4.27 3.25
C ALA A 856 12.21 -3.46 1.93
N THR A 857 13.41 -3.09 1.50
CA THR A 857 13.64 -2.40 0.22
C THR A 857 13.94 -3.38 -0.91
N SER A 858 13.69 -2.99 -2.16
CA SER A 858 14.09 -3.75 -3.36
C SER A 858 15.55 -4.18 -3.31
N GLN A 859 16.44 -3.25 -2.94
CA GLN A 859 17.88 -3.48 -2.85
C GLN A 859 18.26 -4.54 -1.80
N ASN A 860 17.62 -4.55 -0.62
CA ASN A 860 17.94 -5.50 0.45
C ASN A 860 17.30 -6.88 0.24
N LEU A 861 16.13 -6.91 -0.40
CA LEU A 861 15.38 -8.13 -0.71
C LEU A 861 15.90 -8.84 -1.98
N ALA A 862 16.83 -8.20 -2.72
CA ALA A 862 17.56 -8.70 -3.88
C ALA A 862 16.65 -9.22 -5.01
N SER A 863 16.36 -8.34 -5.98
CA SER A 863 15.66 -8.68 -7.23
C SER A 863 16.26 -8.03 -8.47
N ASP A 864 17.60 -7.95 -8.61
CA ASP A 864 18.20 -7.44 -9.86
C ASP A 864 17.92 -8.34 -11.09
N THR A 865 17.30 -9.51 -10.91
CA THR A 865 16.97 -10.47 -11.98
C THR A 865 15.57 -11.08 -11.89
N ALA A 866 14.79 -10.76 -10.86
CA ALA A 866 13.45 -11.32 -10.66
C ALA A 866 12.52 -10.28 -10.04
N ASP A 867 11.92 -9.42 -10.87
CA ASP A 867 10.83 -8.48 -10.55
C ASP A 867 9.55 -9.17 -10.01
N GLU A 868 9.64 -10.41 -9.54
CA GLU A 868 8.51 -11.18 -9.06
C GLU A 868 8.20 -10.79 -7.61
N PRO A 869 7.03 -10.18 -7.35
CA PRO A 869 6.67 -9.74 -6.02
C PRO A 869 6.38 -10.92 -5.09
N PHE A 870 6.38 -10.65 -3.80
CA PHE A 870 5.96 -11.61 -2.80
C PHE A 870 4.48 -11.93 -2.96
N HIS A 871 4.16 -13.22 -2.85
CA HIS A 871 2.79 -13.69 -2.90
C HIS A 871 2.00 -13.25 -1.68
N TRP A 872 2.66 -13.11 -0.54
CA TRP A 872 2.03 -12.66 0.69
C TRP A 872 3.00 -11.82 1.51
N VAL A 873 2.58 -10.61 1.86
CA VAL A 873 3.29 -9.71 2.77
C VAL A 873 2.49 -9.62 4.07
N LEU A 874 3.12 -9.95 5.19
CA LEU A 874 2.56 -9.77 6.52
C LEU A 874 3.33 -8.67 7.24
N VAL A 875 2.62 -7.75 7.89
CA VAL A 875 3.24 -6.72 8.72
C VAL A 875 2.68 -6.82 10.14
N GLU A 876 3.50 -7.29 11.07
CA GLU A 876 3.20 -7.29 12.49
C GLU A 876 3.51 -5.94 13.14
N GLU A 877 2.78 -5.62 14.21
CA GLU A 877 2.82 -4.31 14.88
C GLU A 877 2.53 -3.15 13.89
N ALA A 878 1.65 -3.39 12.92
CA ALA A 878 1.28 -2.43 11.88
C ALA A 878 0.72 -1.12 12.46
N ALA A 879 0.05 -1.18 13.62
CA ALA A 879 -0.44 -0.02 14.36
C ALA A 879 0.67 0.91 14.88
N ARG A 880 1.92 0.42 14.96
CA ARG A 880 3.08 1.13 15.50
C ARG A 880 3.97 1.74 14.42
N ALA A 881 3.80 1.33 13.17
CA ALA A 881 4.56 1.84 12.05
C ALA A 881 3.95 3.14 11.50
N TRP A 882 4.81 4.05 11.05
CA TRP A 882 4.34 5.20 10.27
C TRP A 882 3.75 4.70 8.94
N PRO A 883 2.75 5.38 8.37
CA PRO A 883 2.16 4.93 7.10
C PRO A 883 3.19 4.92 5.95
N THR A 884 4.17 5.82 5.99
CA THR A 884 5.32 5.86 5.08
C THR A 884 6.28 4.66 5.27
N GLU A 885 6.41 4.15 6.50
CA GLU A 885 7.16 2.92 6.79
C GLU A 885 6.38 1.66 6.42
N LEU A 886 5.07 1.64 6.64
CA LEU A 886 4.18 0.55 6.23
C LEU A 886 4.23 0.33 4.73
N ALA A 887 4.33 1.41 3.93
CA ALA A 887 4.43 1.31 2.48
C ALA A 887 5.62 0.45 2.03
N MET A 888 6.76 0.49 2.75
CA MET A 888 8.00 -0.18 2.35
C MET A 888 7.86 -1.70 2.10
N PRO A 889 7.37 -2.52 3.05
CA PRO A 889 7.10 -3.93 2.80
C PRO A 889 5.86 -4.14 1.91
N LEU A 890 4.83 -3.30 2.03
CA LEU A 890 3.57 -3.53 1.32
C LEU A 890 3.74 -3.46 -0.20
N VAL A 891 4.57 -2.53 -0.71
CA VAL A 891 4.83 -2.42 -2.15
C VAL A 891 5.61 -3.60 -2.74
N ARG A 892 6.02 -4.56 -1.92
CA ARG A 892 6.71 -5.78 -2.36
C ARG A 892 5.74 -6.93 -2.63
N GLY A 893 4.46 -6.79 -2.28
CA GLY A 893 3.49 -7.87 -2.23
C GLY A 893 2.35 -7.80 -3.23
N THR A 894 1.56 -8.87 -3.26
CA THR A 894 0.30 -8.97 -4.03
C THR A 894 -0.91 -9.32 -3.16
N ARG A 895 -0.67 -9.92 -1.99
CA ARG A 895 -1.61 -10.11 -0.90
C ARG A 895 -1.00 -9.55 0.37
N TRP A 896 -1.82 -8.93 1.22
CA TRP A 896 -1.37 -8.23 2.42
C TRP A 896 -2.12 -8.66 3.66
N THR A 897 -1.41 -8.84 4.76
CA THR A 897 -2.02 -9.00 6.08
C THR A 897 -1.38 -8.04 7.06
N LEU A 898 -2.18 -7.16 7.64
CA LEU A 898 -1.74 -6.21 8.65
C LEU A 898 -2.19 -6.71 10.02
N ILE A 899 -1.25 -6.84 10.95
CA ILE A 899 -1.50 -7.34 12.30
C ILE A 899 -1.06 -6.29 13.31
N GLY A 900 -1.91 -5.96 14.28
CA GLY A 900 -1.55 -4.97 15.30
C GLY A 900 -2.67 -4.70 16.29
N ASP A 901 -2.51 -3.64 17.07
CA ASP A 901 -3.53 -3.16 17.98
C ASP A 901 -3.53 -1.63 18.06
N HIS A 902 -4.52 -1.01 17.43
CA HIS A 902 -4.64 0.46 17.38
C HIS A 902 -5.05 1.08 18.73
N GLN A 903 -5.43 0.27 19.73
CA GLN A 903 -5.72 0.72 21.09
C GLN A 903 -4.47 0.71 22.00
N GLN A 904 -3.34 0.16 21.54
CA GLN A 904 -2.05 0.21 22.25
C GLN A 904 -1.19 1.38 21.76
N ILE A 905 0.08 1.45 22.17
CA ILE A 905 1.02 2.51 21.77
C ILE A 905 1.25 2.40 20.27
N GLY A 906 0.74 3.38 19.52
CA GLY A 906 0.95 3.52 18.08
C GLY A 906 2.29 4.17 17.73
N ALA A 907 2.40 4.64 16.49
CA ALA A 907 3.60 5.30 16.00
C ALA A 907 4.03 6.49 16.87
N PHE A 908 5.34 6.57 17.13
CA PHE A 908 5.96 7.62 17.94
C PHE A 908 5.64 9.02 17.37
N SER A 909 5.45 10.01 18.25
CA SER A 909 5.17 11.41 17.92
C SER A 909 3.79 11.76 17.34
N LYS A 910 2.79 10.86 17.36
CA LYS A 910 1.40 11.22 16.98
C LYS A 910 0.90 12.49 17.69
N ALA A 911 1.04 12.55 19.01
CA ALA A 911 0.64 13.71 19.80
C ALA A 911 1.46 14.97 19.49
N ASP A 912 2.74 14.81 19.12
CA ASP A 912 3.58 15.94 18.72
C ASP A 912 3.16 16.51 17.36
N ILE A 913 2.75 15.63 16.43
CA ILE A 913 2.20 15.98 15.12
C ILE A 913 0.87 16.71 15.27
N GLU A 914 -0.06 16.16 16.06
CA GLU A 914 -1.36 16.79 16.34
C GLU A 914 -1.19 18.17 16.96
N ARG A 915 -0.29 18.29 17.95
CA ARG A 915 0.05 19.57 18.56
C ARG A 915 0.66 20.53 17.54
N PHE A 916 1.64 20.07 16.75
CA PHE A 916 2.27 20.88 15.71
C PHE A 916 1.25 21.44 14.71
N LEU A 917 0.33 20.59 14.23
CA LEU A 917 -0.73 20.99 13.33
C LEU A 917 -1.66 22.01 13.99
N GLN A 918 -1.99 21.84 15.28
CA GLN A 918 -2.79 22.81 16.03
C GLN A 918 -2.11 24.19 16.07
N ASP A 919 -0.80 24.25 16.20
CA ASP A 919 -0.04 25.53 16.17
C ASP A 919 0.05 26.15 14.78
N CYS A 920 -0.29 25.41 13.72
CA CYS A 920 -0.39 25.97 12.37
C CYS A 920 -1.67 26.79 12.17
N LYS A 921 -2.69 26.65 13.03
CA LYS A 921 -4.04 27.23 12.84
C LYS A 921 -4.03 28.74 12.62
N GLU A 922 -3.29 29.46 13.45
CA GLU A 922 -3.23 30.94 13.47
C GLU A 922 -1.90 31.48 12.90
N HIS A 923 -1.15 30.65 12.16
CA HIS A 923 0.15 31.06 11.63
C HIS A 923 -0.01 32.08 10.47
N PRO A 924 0.85 33.12 10.39
CA PRO A 924 0.71 34.17 9.36
C PRO A 924 1.03 33.70 7.94
N ASP A 925 1.89 32.68 7.79
CA ASP A 925 2.23 32.08 6.50
C ASP A 925 1.05 31.22 5.97
N PRO A 926 0.50 31.51 4.76
CA PRO A 926 -0.62 30.77 4.20
C PRO A 926 -0.30 29.29 3.91
N GLU A 927 0.94 28.94 3.57
CA GLU A 927 1.34 27.54 3.32
C GLU A 927 1.25 26.72 4.62
N ILE A 928 1.70 27.30 5.74
CA ILE A 928 1.60 26.67 7.05
C ILE A 928 0.14 26.55 7.49
N LYS A 929 -0.66 27.61 7.28
CA LYS A 929 -2.08 27.61 7.65
C LYS A 929 -2.87 26.53 6.90
N ALA A 930 -2.55 26.29 5.62
CA ALA A 930 -3.13 25.22 4.82
C ALA A 930 -2.88 23.82 5.42
N MET A 931 -1.76 23.60 6.12
CA MET A 931 -1.48 22.33 6.79
C MET A 931 -2.51 22.01 7.89
N TYR A 932 -3.00 23.02 8.61
CA TYR A 932 -4.07 22.83 9.60
C TYR A 932 -5.42 22.50 8.94
N GLN A 933 -5.67 23.03 7.73
CA GLN A 933 -6.89 22.72 6.98
C GLN A 933 -6.90 21.24 6.56
N ALA A 934 -5.75 20.70 6.14
CA ALA A 934 -5.57 19.30 5.76
C ALA A 934 -5.36 18.33 6.95
N ARG A 935 -5.47 18.79 8.21
CA ARG A 935 -5.15 17.98 9.40
C ARG A 935 -5.94 16.67 9.50
N GLU A 936 -7.17 16.65 8.96
CA GLU A 936 -8.03 15.46 8.99
C GLU A 936 -7.52 14.40 8.00
N ASP A 937 -7.08 14.81 6.81
CA ASP A 937 -6.42 13.92 5.85
C ASP A 937 -5.13 13.33 6.41
N TYR A 938 -4.33 14.16 7.08
CA TYR A 938 -3.12 13.72 7.77
C TYR A 938 -3.47 12.70 8.86
N ALA A 939 -4.40 13.02 9.76
CA ALA A 939 -4.82 12.11 10.82
C ALA A 939 -5.31 10.76 10.27
N ARG A 940 -6.12 10.77 9.20
CA ARG A 940 -6.58 9.55 8.52
C ARG A 940 -5.42 8.74 7.94
N ALA A 941 -4.48 9.41 7.27
CA ALA A 941 -3.32 8.73 6.70
C ALA A 941 -2.42 8.13 7.79
N PHE A 942 -2.17 8.87 8.88
CA PHE A 942 -1.40 8.36 10.03
C PHE A 942 -2.04 7.12 10.66
N ASN A 943 -3.37 7.10 10.73
CA ASN A 943 -4.15 6.01 11.32
C ASN A 943 -4.49 4.91 10.31
N THR A 944 -3.71 4.72 9.24
CA THR A 944 -3.98 3.73 8.17
C THR A 944 -4.48 2.38 8.70
N PHE A 945 -3.82 1.80 9.71
CA PHE A 945 -4.26 0.53 10.30
C PHE A 945 -5.57 0.64 11.08
N ALA A 946 -5.78 1.71 11.84
CA ALA A 946 -7.01 1.90 12.64
C ALA A 946 -8.23 2.18 11.76
N GLU A 947 -8.06 2.89 10.64
CA GLU A 947 -9.12 3.18 9.65
C GLU A 947 -9.74 1.88 9.09
N LEU A 948 -8.95 0.81 8.97
CA LEU A 948 -9.43 -0.52 8.58
C LEU A 948 -10.41 -1.13 9.60
N PHE A 949 -10.52 -0.59 10.81
CA PHE A 949 -11.46 -1.01 11.84
C PHE A 949 -12.54 0.03 12.15
N GLU A 950 -12.19 1.31 12.16
CA GLU A 950 -13.08 2.36 12.63
C GLU A 950 -14.08 2.83 11.55
N ARG A 951 -13.69 2.81 10.27
CA ARG A 951 -14.51 3.32 9.15
C ARG A 951 -14.78 2.30 8.06
N ALA A 952 -14.28 1.09 8.25
CA ALA A 952 -14.46 0.00 7.33
C ALA A 952 -15.93 -0.45 7.27
N ASP A 953 -16.43 -0.60 6.04
CA ASP A 953 -17.74 -1.21 5.76
C ASP A 953 -17.86 -2.60 6.41
N SER A 954 -19.10 -3.07 6.58
CA SER A 954 -19.39 -4.41 7.12
C SER A 954 -18.77 -5.56 6.31
N THR A 955 -18.38 -5.30 5.06
CA THR A 955 -17.76 -6.25 4.14
C THR A 955 -16.23 -6.21 4.15
N ALA A 956 -15.61 -5.39 5.00
CA ALA A 956 -14.16 -5.30 5.06
C ALA A 956 -13.54 -6.59 5.65
N PRO A 957 -12.44 -7.09 5.06
CA PRO A 957 -11.73 -8.29 5.49
C PRO A 957 -10.92 -8.02 6.77
N ARG A 958 -11.60 -8.00 7.91
CA ARG A 958 -10.99 -7.69 9.22
C ARG A 958 -11.52 -8.59 10.33
N LEU A 959 -10.71 -8.81 11.35
CA LEU A 959 -11.07 -9.55 12.54
C LEU A 959 -10.41 -8.94 13.78
N THR A 960 -11.16 -8.83 14.88
CA THR A 960 -10.61 -8.50 16.20
C THR A 960 -10.74 -9.72 17.11
N LEU A 961 -9.62 -10.21 17.62
CA LEU A 961 -9.61 -11.29 18.62
C LEU A 961 -10.12 -10.76 19.97
N ARG A 962 -10.89 -11.57 20.69
CA ARG A 962 -11.51 -11.17 21.96
C ARG A 962 -11.08 -12.06 23.12
N GLU A 963 -10.82 -13.33 22.85
CA GLU A 963 -10.34 -14.28 23.84
C GLU A 963 -8.89 -14.03 24.24
N GLN A 964 -8.69 -13.56 25.47
CA GLN A 964 -7.37 -13.29 26.02
C GLN A 964 -6.97 -14.36 27.04
N ARG A 965 -5.69 -14.76 27.01
CA ARG A 965 -5.13 -15.85 27.83
C ARG A 965 -4.08 -15.39 28.85
N ARG A 966 -3.79 -14.08 28.91
CA ARG A 966 -2.75 -13.51 29.77
C ARG A 966 -3.28 -13.18 31.16
N MET A 967 -4.26 -12.29 31.20
CA MET A 967 -4.77 -11.63 32.40
C MET A 967 -5.81 -12.49 33.11
N MET A 968 -5.88 -12.41 34.43
CA MET A 968 -7.01 -12.93 35.21
C MET A 968 -8.32 -12.19 34.87
N PRO A 969 -9.50 -12.78 35.15
CA PRO A 969 -10.81 -12.18 34.80
C PRO A 969 -11.00 -10.73 35.27
N GLU A 970 -10.61 -10.39 36.50
CA GLU A 970 -10.70 -9.01 37.04
C GLU A 970 -9.90 -7.99 36.23
N LEU A 971 -8.64 -8.31 35.91
CA LEU A 971 -7.75 -7.49 35.08
C LEU A 971 -8.29 -7.37 33.64
N THR A 972 -8.81 -8.47 33.10
CA THR A 972 -9.42 -8.53 31.76
C THR A 972 -10.60 -7.60 31.65
N LYS A 973 -11.47 -7.61 32.66
CA LYS A 973 -12.65 -6.76 32.73
C LYS A 973 -12.26 -5.28 32.76
N LEU A 974 -11.27 -4.92 33.60
CA LEU A 974 -10.74 -3.56 33.66
C LEU A 974 -10.26 -3.07 32.29
N VAL A 975 -9.43 -3.87 31.60
CA VAL A 975 -8.87 -3.48 30.29
C VAL A 975 -9.94 -3.52 29.19
N GLY A 976 -10.74 -4.58 29.12
CA GLY A 976 -11.74 -4.79 28.09
C GLY A 976 -12.84 -3.72 28.08
N GLU A 977 -13.35 -3.36 29.25
CA GLU A 977 -14.39 -2.32 29.37
C GLU A 977 -13.83 -0.90 29.26
N THR A 978 -12.53 -0.68 29.43
CA THR A 978 -11.96 0.68 29.34
C THR A 978 -11.47 1.00 27.91
N PHE A 979 -10.92 0.02 27.20
CA PHE A 979 -10.22 0.24 25.93
C PHE A 979 -10.85 -0.48 24.73
N TYR A 980 -11.62 -1.55 24.93
CA TYR A 980 -12.07 -2.44 23.84
C TYR A 980 -13.60 -2.56 23.74
N GLN A 981 -14.38 -1.62 24.31
CA GLN A 981 -15.85 -1.66 24.22
C GLN A 981 -16.36 -1.66 22.77
N GLY A 982 -15.75 -0.86 21.90
CA GLY A 982 -16.09 -0.79 20.47
C GLY A 982 -15.83 -2.09 19.69
N SER A 983 -15.02 -2.99 20.25
CA SER A 983 -14.71 -4.31 19.69
C SER A 983 -15.52 -5.44 20.34
N GLY A 984 -16.54 -5.11 21.16
CA GLY A 984 -17.31 -6.08 21.94
C GLY A 984 -16.64 -6.53 23.24
N GLY A 985 -15.56 -5.89 23.68
CA GLY A 985 -14.83 -6.22 24.91
C GLY A 985 -13.92 -7.45 24.81
N LEU A 986 -13.20 -7.73 25.91
CA LEU A 986 -12.29 -8.88 26.05
C LEU A 986 -12.93 -9.99 26.88
N LEU A 987 -12.66 -11.23 26.48
CA LEU A 987 -13.15 -12.44 27.12
C LEU A 987 -11.98 -13.17 27.82
N PRO A 988 -12.03 -13.39 29.15
CA PRO A 988 -10.98 -14.12 29.83
C PRO A 988 -11.07 -15.62 29.57
N CYS A 989 -9.96 -16.24 29.18
CA CYS A 989 -9.85 -17.71 29.10
C CYS A 989 -9.33 -18.34 30.40
N ARG A 990 -8.73 -17.54 31.30
CA ARG A 990 -8.25 -18.01 32.60
C ARG A 990 -9.41 -18.08 33.58
N GLU A 991 -9.47 -19.17 34.35
CA GLU A 991 -10.43 -19.32 35.45
C GLU A 991 -10.01 -18.49 36.68
N ASP A 992 -10.98 -18.11 37.50
CA ASP A 992 -10.70 -17.47 38.79
C ASP A 992 -10.00 -18.44 39.74
N GLY A 993 -8.95 -17.97 40.41
CA GLY A 993 -8.17 -18.74 41.38
C GLY A 993 -8.06 -18.04 42.74
N PRO A 994 -7.22 -18.53 43.67
CA PRO A 994 -6.83 -17.77 44.85
C PRO A 994 -5.97 -16.55 44.48
N ALA A 995 -5.89 -15.55 45.36
CA ALA A 995 -5.01 -14.40 45.18
C ALA A 995 -3.54 -14.88 45.09
N PRO A 996 -2.70 -14.26 44.23
CA PRO A 996 -1.33 -14.75 43.97
C PRO A 996 -0.37 -14.57 45.16
N LEU A 997 -0.72 -13.72 46.13
CA LEU A 997 0.06 -13.48 47.33
C LEU A 997 -0.73 -13.87 48.58
N ALA A 998 -0.08 -14.55 49.51
CA ALA A 998 -0.62 -14.82 50.86
C ALA A 998 -0.19 -13.75 51.89
N THR A 999 0.89 -13.01 51.59
CA THR A 999 1.41 -11.90 52.41
C THR A 999 2.08 -10.88 51.50
N PRO A 1000 2.07 -9.57 51.85
CA PRO A 1000 1.46 -8.95 53.02
C PRO A 1000 -0.08 -8.81 52.93
N GLU A 1001 -0.78 -8.78 54.08
CA GLU A 1001 -2.27 -8.79 54.17
C GLU A 1001 -2.94 -7.67 53.36
N TYR A 1002 -2.33 -6.49 53.28
CA TYR A 1002 -2.86 -5.38 52.49
C TYR A 1002 -2.81 -5.62 50.96
N LEU A 1003 -2.19 -6.72 50.50
CA LEU A 1003 -2.15 -7.14 49.11
C LEU A 1003 -3.01 -8.37 48.80
N THR A 1004 -3.70 -8.95 49.78
CA THR A 1004 -4.45 -10.21 49.60
C THR A 1004 -5.94 -9.99 49.30
N GLY A 1005 -6.43 -8.74 49.43
CA GLY A 1005 -7.85 -8.42 49.33
C GLY A 1005 -8.41 -8.35 47.91
N SER A 1006 -7.57 -8.24 46.88
CA SER A 1006 -7.97 -8.05 45.48
C SER A 1006 -6.80 -8.31 44.53
N ARG A 1007 -7.05 -8.48 43.22
CA ARG A 1007 -6.02 -8.51 42.17
C ARG A 1007 -5.73 -7.13 41.57
N LEU A 1008 -6.59 -6.15 41.88
CA LEU A 1008 -6.47 -4.77 41.48
C LEU A 1008 -6.28 -3.94 42.74
N ILE A 1009 -5.06 -3.49 43.01
CA ILE A 1009 -4.77 -2.75 44.24
C ILE A 1009 -4.23 -1.36 43.90
N TRP A 1010 -4.84 -0.34 44.49
CA TRP A 1010 -4.37 1.04 44.46
C TRP A 1010 -3.88 1.42 45.85
N ILE A 1011 -2.61 1.78 45.95
CA ILE A 1011 -1.99 2.32 47.16
C ILE A 1011 -1.94 3.83 47.02
N ASP A 1012 -2.87 4.50 47.69
CA ASP A 1012 -3.04 5.95 47.62
C ASP A 1012 -2.05 6.66 48.55
N THR A 1013 -1.23 7.53 47.97
CA THR A 1013 -0.21 8.33 48.68
C THR A 1013 -0.81 9.50 49.47
N GLY A 1014 -2.07 9.87 49.22
CA GLY A 1014 -2.73 10.97 49.93
C GLY A 1014 -2.19 12.37 49.60
N GLU A 1015 -2.58 13.37 50.40
CA GLU A 1015 -2.26 14.79 50.16
C GLU A 1015 -0.94 15.27 50.78
N ALA A 1016 -0.39 14.51 51.73
CA ALA A 1016 0.77 14.93 52.53
C ALA A 1016 2.11 14.78 51.79
N GLU A 1017 2.12 14.08 50.66
CA GLU A 1017 3.35 13.67 49.98
C GLU A 1017 3.47 14.33 48.63
N ARG A 1018 4.39 15.30 48.57
CA ARG A 1018 4.68 16.01 47.34
C ARG A 1018 5.80 15.34 46.56
N ALA A 1019 5.65 15.30 45.24
CA ALA A 1019 6.70 14.90 44.33
C ALA A 1019 7.88 15.85 44.46
N THR A 1020 9.07 15.28 44.56
CA THR A 1020 10.35 16.01 44.60
C THR A 1020 10.67 16.74 43.30
N GLY A 1021 9.97 16.43 42.20
CA GLY A 1021 10.03 17.14 40.93
C GLY A 1021 8.97 16.67 39.94
N PHE A 1022 8.99 17.22 38.72
CA PHE A 1022 7.98 16.90 37.68
C PHE A 1022 8.07 15.45 37.17
N TRP A 1023 9.23 14.80 37.28
CA TRP A 1023 9.55 13.51 36.64
C TRP A 1023 9.96 12.40 37.63
N SER A 1024 9.96 12.70 38.94
CA SER A 1024 10.31 11.72 39.98
C SER A 1024 9.68 12.09 41.33
N ASN A 1025 9.33 11.05 42.09
CA ASN A 1025 8.73 11.14 43.40
C ASN A 1025 9.44 10.14 44.33
N ASP A 1026 10.32 10.65 45.20
CA ASP A 1026 11.09 9.84 46.14
C ASP A 1026 10.18 9.07 47.12
N ASN A 1027 9.07 9.66 47.57
CA ASN A 1027 8.14 9.02 48.49
C ASN A 1027 7.45 7.81 47.86
N GLU A 1028 7.00 7.95 46.61
CA GLU A 1028 6.46 6.83 45.83
C GLU A 1028 7.53 5.75 45.58
N ALA A 1029 8.78 6.15 45.30
CA ALA A 1029 9.86 5.21 45.07
C ALA A 1029 10.18 4.40 46.33
N ASP A 1030 10.22 5.05 47.50
CA ASP A 1030 10.42 4.39 48.79
C ASP A 1030 9.23 3.47 49.14
N LEU A 1031 8.01 3.89 48.82
CA LEU A 1031 6.81 3.07 48.99
C LEU A 1031 6.83 1.84 48.09
N CYS A 1032 7.13 1.99 46.80
CA CYS A 1032 7.32 0.88 45.86
C CYS A 1032 8.41 -0.07 46.35
N ALA A 1033 9.54 0.46 46.82
CA ALA A 1033 10.63 -0.36 47.33
C ALA A 1033 10.21 -1.19 48.57
N ARG A 1034 9.42 -0.63 49.48
CA ARG A 1034 8.84 -1.36 50.61
C ARG A 1034 7.88 -2.45 50.17
N ILE A 1035 6.96 -2.13 49.26
CA ILE A 1035 5.98 -3.09 48.72
C ILE A 1035 6.71 -4.28 48.08
N VAL A 1036 7.66 -4.01 47.19
CA VAL A 1036 8.43 -5.04 46.49
C VAL A 1036 9.21 -5.92 47.47
N ARG A 1037 9.88 -5.32 48.48
CA ARG A 1037 10.59 -6.10 49.52
C ARG A 1037 9.64 -6.95 50.37
N ALA A 1038 8.44 -6.43 50.67
CA ALA A 1038 7.43 -7.14 51.46
C ALA A 1038 6.83 -8.34 50.69
N MET A 1039 6.72 -8.24 49.36
CA MET A 1039 6.30 -9.35 48.49
C MET A 1039 7.31 -10.51 48.46
N ARG A 1040 8.57 -10.30 48.87
CA ARG A 1040 9.67 -11.29 48.84
C ARG A 1040 9.79 -12.03 47.50
N PRO A 1041 9.93 -11.31 46.37
CA PRO A 1041 10.08 -11.96 45.07
C PRO A 1041 11.33 -12.84 45.04
N THR A 1042 11.18 -14.09 44.61
CA THR A 1042 12.32 -15.01 44.47
C THR A 1042 13.16 -14.64 43.25
N PRO A 1043 14.50 -14.80 43.28
CA PRO A 1043 15.33 -14.69 42.07
C PRO A 1043 14.90 -15.75 41.04
N ASN A 1044 14.60 -15.34 39.80
CA ASN A 1044 13.88 -16.21 38.87
C ASN A 1044 14.77 -17.31 38.23
N THR A 1045 14.13 -18.45 37.90
CA THR A 1045 14.75 -19.64 37.27
C THR A 1045 14.19 -19.99 35.87
N HIS A 1046 13.24 -19.20 35.31
CA HIS A 1046 12.61 -19.41 33.98
C HIS A 1046 12.52 -18.10 33.15
N ASP A 1047 12.20 -18.24 31.85
CA ASP A 1047 12.11 -17.16 30.82
C ASP A 1047 11.08 -16.07 31.18
N GLY A 1048 11.54 -14.93 31.72
CA GLY A 1048 10.75 -13.71 32.00
C GLY A 1048 10.81 -13.25 33.47
N PRO A 1049 10.33 -12.03 33.82
CA PRO A 1049 10.23 -11.60 35.22
C PRO A 1049 8.88 -12.00 35.85
N ASP A 1050 8.91 -12.70 36.98
CA ASP A 1050 7.75 -12.95 37.88
C ASP A 1050 7.16 -11.65 38.47
N LEU A 1051 8.00 -10.63 38.68
CA LEU A 1051 7.63 -9.31 39.17
C LEU A 1051 8.31 -8.23 38.34
N ALA A 1052 7.53 -7.26 37.86
CA ALA A 1052 8.02 -6.05 37.20
C ALA A 1052 7.56 -4.78 37.92
N VAL A 1053 8.46 -3.80 38.01
CA VAL A 1053 8.17 -2.45 38.52
C VAL A 1053 8.17 -1.47 37.35
N LEU A 1054 7.02 -0.87 37.07
CA LEU A 1054 6.82 0.03 35.94
C LEU A 1054 6.67 1.48 36.40
N THR A 1055 7.15 2.40 35.58
CA THR A 1055 6.88 3.83 35.77
C THR A 1055 6.84 4.57 34.41
N PRO A 1056 6.06 5.66 34.27
CA PRO A 1056 6.03 6.43 33.02
C PRO A 1056 7.32 7.20 32.72
N TYR A 1057 8.22 7.36 33.70
CA TYR A 1057 9.34 8.30 33.64
C TYR A 1057 10.69 7.63 33.91
N ARG A 1058 11.67 7.84 33.02
CA ARG A 1058 13.03 7.29 33.18
C ARG A 1058 13.70 7.76 34.46
N LYS A 1059 13.56 9.04 34.82
CA LYS A 1059 14.15 9.58 36.06
C LYS A 1059 13.61 8.82 37.29
N GLN A 1060 12.32 8.53 37.33
CA GLN A 1060 11.74 7.67 38.37
C GLN A 1060 12.28 6.25 38.30
N ALA A 1061 12.44 5.67 37.10
CA ALA A 1061 13.03 4.34 36.94
C ALA A 1061 14.45 4.29 37.53
N SER A 1062 15.29 5.30 37.28
CA SER A 1062 16.63 5.41 37.87
C SER A 1062 16.59 5.51 39.39
N VAL A 1063 15.67 6.32 39.95
CA VAL A 1063 15.47 6.43 41.40
C VAL A 1063 15.02 5.08 41.99
N LEU A 1064 14.07 4.40 41.34
CA LEU A 1064 13.61 3.08 41.73
C LEU A 1064 14.73 2.05 41.69
N MET A 1065 15.55 2.03 40.63
CA MET A 1065 16.73 1.14 40.53
C MET A 1065 17.73 1.37 41.67
N GLN A 1066 17.94 2.63 42.06
CA GLN A 1066 18.78 2.96 43.21
C GLN A 1066 18.16 2.51 44.54
N ARG A 1067 16.83 2.61 44.72
CA ARG A 1067 16.15 2.12 45.93
C ARG A 1067 16.02 0.61 45.97
N LEU A 1068 15.94 -0.04 44.82
CA LEU A 1068 15.77 -1.47 44.60
C LEU A 1068 17.05 -2.08 44.01
N THR A 1069 18.22 -1.83 44.62
CA THR A 1069 19.51 -2.31 44.10
C THR A 1069 19.52 -3.82 43.81
N GLU A 1070 18.97 -4.65 44.70
CA GLU A 1070 18.86 -6.11 44.55
C GLU A 1070 17.84 -6.56 43.49
N HIS A 1071 17.02 -5.63 43.00
CA HIS A 1071 15.91 -5.88 42.07
C HIS A 1071 15.94 -4.91 40.88
N ALA A 1072 17.07 -4.25 40.61
CA ALA A 1072 17.16 -3.19 39.60
C ALA A 1072 16.82 -3.70 38.19
N SER A 1073 17.12 -4.97 37.90
CA SER A 1073 16.77 -5.65 36.64
C SER A 1073 15.26 -5.83 36.42
N ARG A 1074 14.44 -5.58 37.45
CA ARG A 1074 12.97 -5.67 37.40
C ARG A 1074 12.28 -4.33 37.14
N VAL A 1075 13.05 -3.23 37.07
CA VAL A 1075 12.51 -1.86 36.92
C VAL A 1075 12.54 -1.45 35.44
N PHE A 1076 11.39 -1.02 34.92
CA PHE A 1076 11.24 -0.63 33.52
C PHE A 1076 10.39 0.63 33.37
N THR A 1077 10.56 1.35 32.26
CA THR A 1077 9.55 2.30 31.81
C THR A 1077 8.40 1.57 31.13
N ILE A 1078 7.21 2.17 31.07
CA ILE A 1078 6.04 1.58 30.37
C ILE A 1078 6.40 1.22 28.92
N ASP A 1079 7.04 2.15 28.18
CA ASP A 1079 7.41 1.93 26.78
C ASP A 1079 8.49 0.84 26.64
N GLY A 1080 9.44 0.77 27.58
CA GLY A 1080 10.52 -0.22 27.60
C GLY A 1080 10.08 -1.63 28.00
N PHE A 1081 8.91 -1.78 28.61
CA PHE A 1081 8.30 -3.07 28.97
C PHE A 1081 7.22 -3.52 27.97
N GLN A 1082 7.03 -2.78 26.87
CA GLN A 1082 6.06 -3.15 25.84
C GLN A 1082 6.44 -4.49 25.20
N GLY A 1083 5.44 -5.36 24.99
CA GLY A 1083 5.64 -6.71 24.48
C GLY A 1083 5.97 -7.76 25.55
N ARG A 1084 6.42 -7.33 26.73
CA ARG A 1084 6.66 -8.20 27.89
C ARG A 1084 5.42 -8.31 28.78
N GLU A 1085 5.46 -9.26 29.70
CA GLU A 1085 4.45 -9.52 30.73
C GLU A 1085 5.14 -10.00 32.02
N ALA A 1086 4.44 -9.87 33.15
CA ALA A 1086 4.88 -10.36 34.46
C ALA A 1086 3.68 -10.84 35.26
N ASP A 1087 3.89 -11.79 36.17
CA ASP A 1087 2.81 -12.30 37.04
C ASP A 1087 2.29 -11.18 37.95
N ILE A 1088 3.22 -10.41 38.53
CA ILE A 1088 2.93 -9.25 39.36
C ILE A 1088 3.52 -7.98 38.74
N VAL A 1089 2.73 -6.92 38.68
CA VAL A 1089 3.19 -5.60 38.23
C VAL A 1089 2.92 -4.55 39.29
N VAL A 1090 3.96 -3.82 39.68
CA VAL A 1090 3.88 -2.65 40.57
C VAL A 1090 4.13 -1.40 39.74
N VAL A 1091 3.25 -0.40 39.81
CA VAL A 1091 3.34 0.83 39.01
C VAL A 1091 3.54 2.03 39.93
N SER A 1092 4.57 2.84 39.69
CA SER A 1092 4.71 4.19 40.28
C SER A 1092 4.25 5.24 39.28
N LEU A 1093 3.18 5.96 39.61
CA LEU A 1093 2.53 6.96 38.75
C LEU A 1093 3.19 8.36 38.81
N VAL A 1094 3.92 8.66 39.88
CA VAL A 1094 4.76 9.84 40.14
C VAL A 1094 4.01 11.15 40.37
N ARG A 1095 3.00 11.43 39.55
CA ARG A 1095 2.31 12.73 39.50
C ARG A 1095 1.33 12.89 40.65
N ASP A 1096 1.41 14.03 41.34
CA ASP A 1096 0.73 14.30 42.60
C ASP A 1096 -0.01 15.65 42.65
N GLY A 1097 -0.01 16.42 41.56
CA GLY A 1097 -0.59 17.77 41.49
C GLY A 1097 -1.40 18.04 40.22
N VAL A 1098 -2.26 19.07 40.28
CA VAL A 1098 -3.02 19.57 39.13
C VAL A 1098 -2.11 20.45 38.28
N GLY A 1099 -2.09 20.22 36.97
CA GLY A 1099 -1.23 20.96 36.06
C GLY A 1099 -1.66 22.41 35.86
N ARG A 1100 -0.71 23.28 35.50
CA ARG A 1100 -0.88 24.75 35.46
C ARG A 1100 -1.96 25.25 34.49
N ASP A 1101 -2.25 24.48 33.45
CA ASP A 1101 -3.24 24.80 32.41
C ASP A 1101 -4.56 24.00 32.55
N GLY A 1102 -4.70 23.20 33.62
CA GLY A 1102 -5.91 22.39 33.88
C GLY A 1102 -6.13 21.19 32.95
N THR A 1103 -5.21 20.91 32.02
CA THR A 1103 -5.33 19.77 31.11
C THR A 1103 -4.93 18.43 31.76
N ALA A 1104 -5.41 17.32 31.21
CA ALA A 1104 -5.03 15.99 31.68
C ALA A 1104 -3.52 15.73 31.48
N VAL A 1105 -2.95 16.21 30.37
CA VAL A 1105 -1.51 16.05 30.07
C VAL A 1105 -0.66 16.82 31.07
N SER A 1106 -1.04 18.04 31.45
CA SER A 1106 -0.26 18.79 32.44
C SER A 1106 -0.38 18.24 33.86
N SER A 1107 -1.50 17.57 34.17
CA SER A 1107 -1.73 16.95 35.48
C SER A 1107 -0.98 15.62 35.59
N VAL A 1108 -1.25 14.67 34.70
CA VAL A 1108 -0.74 13.29 34.80
C VAL A 1108 0.30 12.89 33.76
N GLY A 1109 0.73 13.81 32.90
CA GLY A 1109 1.82 13.61 31.94
C GLY A 1109 1.56 12.46 30.95
N HIS A 1110 2.52 11.54 30.81
CA HIS A 1110 2.51 10.52 29.76
C HIS A 1110 1.31 9.57 29.84
N VAL A 1111 0.81 9.30 31.04
CA VAL A 1111 -0.35 8.40 31.23
C VAL A 1111 -1.69 9.10 31.00
N ALA A 1112 -1.71 10.38 30.62
CA ALA A 1112 -2.90 10.99 30.01
C ALA A 1112 -3.25 10.30 28.68
N SER A 1113 -2.25 9.71 28.00
CA SER A 1113 -2.46 8.92 26.78
C SER A 1113 -3.17 7.60 27.08
N PRO A 1114 -4.36 7.35 26.50
CA PRO A 1114 -5.08 6.09 26.71
C PRO A 1114 -4.26 4.85 26.32
N SER A 1115 -3.47 4.94 25.25
CA SER A 1115 -2.63 3.85 24.75
C SER A 1115 -1.55 3.42 25.75
N ARG A 1116 -0.87 4.38 26.39
CA ARG A 1116 0.15 4.11 27.42
C ARG A 1116 -0.48 3.52 28.67
N THR A 1117 -1.65 4.01 29.07
CA THR A 1117 -2.42 3.46 30.18
C THR A 1117 -2.89 2.04 29.89
N ASN A 1118 -3.40 1.76 28.69
CA ASN A 1118 -3.76 0.40 28.27
C ASN A 1118 -2.55 -0.54 28.32
N VAL A 1119 -1.41 -0.13 27.76
CA VAL A 1119 -0.17 -0.90 27.81
C VAL A 1119 0.24 -1.18 29.26
N MET A 1120 0.20 -0.19 30.15
CA MET A 1120 0.57 -0.33 31.56
C MET A 1120 -0.35 -1.29 32.32
N LEU A 1121 -1.67 -1.16 32.16
CA LEU A 1121 -2.66 -1.98 32.87
C LEU A 1121 -2.69 -3.44 32.38
N SER A 1122 -2.24 -3.71 31.15
CA SER A 1122 -2.31 -5.03 30.51
C SER A 1122 -1.02 -5.87 30.59
N ARG A 1123 -0.03 -5.46 31.41
CA ARG A 1123 1.23 -6.21 31.63
C ARG A 1123 1.14 -7.26 32.73
N ALA A 1124 0.25 -7.06 33.70
CA ALA A 1124 0.06 -7.99 34.80
C ALA A 1124 -0.71 -9.23 34.35
N ARG A 1125 -0.25 -10.42 34.72
CA ARG A 1125 -1.01 -11.66 34.53
C ARG A 1125 -1.95 -11.89 35.71
N ASP A 1126 -1.46 -11.72 36.95
CA ASP A 1126 -2.17 -12.14 38.16
C ASP A 1126 -2.50 -10.99 39.12
N LEU A 1127 -1.58 -10.04 39.35
CA LEU A 1127 -1.77 -8.92 40.29
C LEU A 1127 -1.22 -7.61 39.74
N LEU A 1128 -2.04 -6.56 39.80
CA LEU A 1128 -1.66 -5.19 39.49
C LEU A 1128 -1.74 -4.31 40.74
N VAL A 1129 -0.61 -3.72 41.12
CA VAL A 1129 -0.51 -2.74 42.20
C VAL A 1129 -0.15 -1.39 41.62
N ILE A 1130 -1.01 -0.39 41.81
CA ILE A 1130 -0.78 1.00 41.39
C ILE A 1130 -0.45 1.83 42.62
N VAL A 1131 0.63 2.61 42.56
CA VAL A 1131 1.06 3.53 43.61
C VAL A 1131 0.98 4.95 43.07
N GLY A 1132 0.21 5.81 43.71
CA GLY A 1132 0.08 7.22 43.34
C GLY A 1132 -1.15 7.89 43.96
N ARG A 1133 -1.26 9.22 43.81
CA ARG A 1133 -2.32 10.02 44.43
C ARG A 1133 -3.66 9.84 43.72
N TRP A 1134 -4.55 9.02 44.29
CA TRP A 1134 -5.80 8.59 43.65
C TRP A 1134 -6.65 9.74 43.12
N GLU A 1135 -6.80 10.81 43.91
CA GLU A 1135 -7.67 11.94 43.57
C GLU A 1135 -7.27 12.65 42.27
N ILE A 1136 -5.97 12.79 42.01
CA ILE A 1136 -5.44 13.44 40.80
C ILE A 1136 -5.86 12.64 39.56
N TYR A 1137 -5.72 11.32 39.62
CA TYR A 1137 -6.09 10.45 38.51
C TYR A 1137 -7.61 10.34 38.35
N ALA A 1138 -8.35 10.23 39.44
CA ALA A 1138 -9.80 10.12 39.39
C ALA A 1138 -10.49 11.37 38.84
N LYS A 1139 -9.99 12.57 39.16
CA LYS A 1139 -10.65 13.85 38.82
C LYS A 1139 -10.01 14.61 37.66
N HIS A 1140 -8.69 14.50 37.45
CA HIS A 1140 -7.94 15.38 36.56
C HIS A 1140 -7.23 14.67 35.41
N ALA A 1141 -7.30 13.34 35.32
CA ALA A 1141 -6.66 12.57 34.24
C ALA A 1141 -7.59 12.19 33.08
N GLY A 1142 -8.83 12.67 33.09
CA GLY A 1142 -9.83 12.44 32.04
C GLY A 1142 -10.75 11.24 32.28
N PRO A 1143 -11.73 11.01 31.38
CA PRO A 1143 -12.86 10.11 31.63
C PRO A 1143 -12.47 8.64 31.77
N LYS A 1144 -11.48 8.17 31.00
CA LYS A 1144 -10.98 6.78 31.11
C LYS A 1144 -10.35 6.51 32.48
N TRP A 1145 -9.57 7.46 33.00
CA TRP A 1145 -8.99 7.35 34.34
C TRP A 1145 -10.01 7.43 35.45
N ALA A 1146 -11.08 8.21 35.29
CA ALA A 1146 -12.21 8.19 36.22
C ALA A 1146 -12.87 6.79 36.28
N ALA A 1147 -13.08 6.16 35.13
CA ALA A 1147 -13.62 4.79 35.06
C ALA A 1147 -12.66 3.75 35.67
N ILE A 1148 -11.35 3.88 35.41
CA ILE A 1148 -10.31 3.04 36.04
C ILE A 1148 -10.36 3.22 37.56
N ALA A 1149 -10.29 4.45 38.06
CA ALA A 1149 -10.26 4.76 39.48
C ALA A 1149 -11.50 4.23 40.23
N GLU A 1150 -12.67 4.22 39.59
CA GLU A 1150 -13.90 3.66 40.16
C GLU A 1150 -13.80 2.14 40.37
N ARG A 1151 -13.11 1.41 39.48
CA ARG A 1151 -12.89 -0.04 39.64
C ARG A 1151 -12.04 -0.39 40.87
N PHE A 1152 -11.15 0.50 41.29
CA PHE A 1152 -10.34 0.31 42.49
C PHE A 1152 -11.07 0.65 43.80
N ARG A 1153 -12.29 1.21 43.78
CA ARG A 1153 -13.09 1.46 45.00
C ARG A 1153 -13.69 0.23 45.66
N GLN A 1154 -13.59 -0.94 45.01
CA GLN A 1154 -14.09 -2.18 45.57
C GLN A 1154 -13.38 -2.53 46.88
N PRO A 1155 -14.06 -3.16 47.87
CA PRO A 1155 -13.43 -3.57 49.12
C PRO A 1155 -12.17 -4.42 48.86
N GLY A 1156 -11.04 -4.06 49.48
CA GLY A 1156 -9.76 -4.75 49.29
C GLY A 1156 -8.91 -4.24 48.12
N SER A 1157 -9.46 -3.42 47.21
CA SER A 1157 -8.76 -2.85 46.05
C SER A 1157 -8.16 -1.46 46.30
N TYR A 1158 -8.59 -0.75 47.34
CA TYR A 1158 -8.05 0.57 47.71
C TYR A 1158 -7.42 0.51 49.10
N VAL A 1159 -6.14 0.88 49.17
CA VAL A 1159 -5.31 0.86 50.38
C VAL A 1159 -4.69 2.24 50.54
N ARG A 1160 -4.81 2.85 51.72
CA ARG A 1160 -4.06 4.08 51.99
C ARG A 1160 -2.61 3.78 52.36
N ALA A 1161 -1.69 4.64 51.95
CA ALA A 1161 -0.25 4.45 52.17
C ALA A 1161 0.14 4.30 53.65
N GLU A 1162 -0.66 4.82 54.61
CA GLU A 1162 -0.39 4.64 56.04
C GLU A 1162 -0.47 3.17 56.49
N ARG A 1163 -1.25 2.32 55.80
CA ARG A 1163 -1.31 0.88 56.10
C ARG A 1163 -0.09 0.10 55.64
N VAL A 1164 0.71 0.69 54.75
CA VAL A 1164 1.95 0.12 54.21
C VAL A 1164 3.17 0.63 54.99
N ARG A 1165 2.98 1.69 55.78
CA ARG A 1165 4.00 2.29 56.64
C ARG A 1165 3.88 1.71 58.06
N PRO A 1166 4.99 1.52 58.76
CA PRO A 1166 4.98 1.06 60.14
C PRO A 1166 4.30 2.06 61.09
#